data_AF-A0A9X5UK61-F1
#
_entry.id   AF-A0A9X5UK61-F1
#
_cell.length_a   1.000
_cell.length_b   1.000
_cell.length_c   1.000
_cell.angle_alpha   90.00
_cell.angle_beta   90.00
_cell.angle_gamma   90.00
#
_symmetry.space_group_name_H-M   'P 1'
#
loop_
_entity.id
_entity.type
_entity.pdbx_description
1 polymer ?
#
loop_
_entity_poly.entity_id
_entity_poly.type
_entity_poly.pdbx_seq_one_letter_code
_entity_poly.pdbx_strand_id
1 'polypeptide(L)'
;MAARLPGEHIDVLIIGAGLSGIGIAAHLLSSQPGRRVALLEARGTLGGTWDLFRYPGIRSDSDMNSLSYGFRPWTGEKSIVDGPSILRYLTETARAHRVDELVRYGHRAVAASWSSARAGWTVDVELTADASPGVPAAPAAAGARHPDGPDGLGSPDDSGDAGPRHVRLTCDVLVGATGYYRYDRGHEPDFPGRAAFPGRVVHPQHWPDDLDHTGQRVVVIGSGATAMTLAPALAERAAHVTMLQRSPTYVASLPAVDPLMSGLRRVLPGRWAAWLVRWRNILRNQLIYRLSRSRPEMVRRELLAGVARALPDGYDVATHFTPSYGPWDQRLCVAPDGDLFRAISAGNVEVVTDHVDTFTERGIQLRSGRELAADVIVTATGLRLRMFDGIALTVDGETVRVPRQRVYKGMMLEGVPNFVFAFGYINASWTLKVDLVAEHLGRLLRHLDRRGYRIFVPGRPAAPAGAGAGPDGASLADGAARAANGAIPAGSADGAASGSSLLGLNAGYVLRDAGELPRQGDRPPWRTRMSYLADVRALRFGRVTGPDLRFLSPAETAPEAVTGQPARADVRPVVPEPRAGTSSSPRGGVRAQVPEQARPGEARQEPAVVAVDRPGADAATVGGRVRGDIHHEHPVVEARRAVEPDGVVQARTGMGLPLVPGGEAARDI
;
A
#
# COMPACT_ATOMS: atom_id res chain seq x y z
N MET A 1 4.98 -3.54 -26.31
CA MET A 1 6.07 -2.69 -26.85
C MET A 1 6.65 -1.90 -25.70
N ALA A 2 7.93 -2.12 -25.36
CA ALA A 2 8.61 -1.36 -24.32
C ALA A 2 9.93 -0.83 -24.88
N ALA A 3 9.98 0.48 -25.15
CA ALA A 3 11.19 1.30 -25.25
C ALA A 3 10.79 2.76 -25.57
N ARG A 4 11.01 3.67 -24.62
CA ARG A 4 11.58 5.01 -24.84
C ARG A 4 11.77 5.76 -23.51
N LEU A 5 13.02 6.07 -23.22
CA LEU A 5 13.50 7.10 -22.30
C LEU A 5 14.25 8.12 -23.18
N PRO A 6 14.43 9.41 -22.80
CA PRO A 6 13.82 10.17 -21.71
C PRO A 6 12.65 11.06 -22.20
N GLY A 7 11.92 11.72 -21.27
CA GLY A 7 10.86 12.68 -21.64
C GLY A 7 9.51 12.07 -22.01
N GLU A 8 9.31 10.79 -21.71
CA GLU A 8 8.03 10.10 -21.87
C GLU A 8 6.94 10.72 -20.97
N HIS A 9 5.70 10.73 -21.48
CA HIS A 9 4.51 11.16 -20.75
C HIS A 9 3.54 10.00 -20.54
N ILE A 10 3.11 9.80 -19.29
CA ILE A 10 2.30 8.67 -18.82
C ILE A 10 1.07 9.23 -18.11
N ASP A 11 -0.14 8.79 -18.46
CA ASP A 11 -1.36 9.42 -17.93
C ASP A 11 -1.54 9.10 -16.42
N VAL A 12 -1.17 7.90 -15.98
CA VAL A 12 -1.10 7.53 -14.55
C VAL A 12 0.19 6.76 -14.26
N LEU A 13 1.08 7.34 -13.44
CA LEU A 13 2.32 6.70 -12.99
C LEU A 13 2.15 6.17 -11.56
N ILE A 14 2.39 4.88 -11.35
CA ILE A 14 2.27 4.21 -10.06
C ILE A 14 3.69 3.86 -9.55
N ILE A 15 3.98 4.14 -8.28
CA ILE A 15 5.28 3.78 -7.67
C ILE A 15 5.09 2.60 -6.71
N GLY A 16 5.76 1.47 -7.00
CA GLY A 16 5.74 0.21 -6.25
C GLY A 16 4.88 -0.87 -6.92
N ALA A 17 5.47 -2.03 -7.24
CA ALA A 17 4.82 -3.22 -7.80
C ALA A 17 4.43 -4.26 -6.73
N GLY A 18 4.11 -3.78 -5.52
CA GLY A 18 3.54 -4.61 -4.45
C GLY A 18 2.02 -4.78 -4.56
N LEU A 19 1.43 -5.40 -3.52
CA LEU A 19 -0.01 -5.63 -3.34
C LEU A 19 -0.90 -4.41 -3.68
N SER A 20 -0.46 -3.19 -3.34
CA SER A 20 -1.19 -1.95 -3.67
C SER A 20 -1.15 -1.62 -5.16
N GLY A 21 0.04 -1.62 -5.77
CA GLY A 21 0.24 -1.20 -7.15
C GLY A 21 -0.40 -2.15 -8.15
N ILE A 22 -0.24 -3.46 -7.93
CA ILE A 22 -0.85 -4.51 -8.75
C ILE A 22 -2.38 -4.37 -8.78
N GLY A 23 -2.99 -4.16 -7.62
CA GLY A 23 -4.44 -3.97 -7.50
C GLY A 23 -4.93 -2.72 -8.22
N ILE A 24 -4.27 -1.57 -8.03
CA ILE A 24 -4.66 -0.31 -8.67
C ILE A 24 -4.50 -0.40 -10.19
N ALA A 25 -3.39 -0.95 -10.68
CA ALA A 25 -3.14 -1.10 -12.11
C ALA A 25 -4.19 -2.00 -12.79
N ALA A 26 -4.54 -3.14 -12.20
CA ALA A 26 -5.57 -4.04 -12.75
C ALA A 26 -6.96 -3.36 -12.85
N HIS A 27 -7.35 -2.59 -11.83
CA HIS A 27 -8.58 -1.77 -11.84
C HIS A 27 -8.53 -0.65 -12.89
N LEU A 28 -7.36 -0.02 -13.11
CA LEU A 28 -7.21 1.02 -14.12
C LEU A 28 -7.24 0.45 -15.54
N LEU A 29 -6.52 -0.63 -15.83
CA LEU A 29 -6.59 -1.32 -17.13
C LEU A 29 -8.03 -1.73 -17.50
N SER A 30 -8.77 -2.28 -16.53
CA SER A 30 -10.17 -2.68 -16.72
C SER A 30 -11.12 -1.48 -16.90
N SER A 31 -10.98 -0.44 -16.08
CA SER A 31 -11.95 0.67 -16.04
C SER A 31 -11.58 1.91 -16.85
N GLN A 32 -10.35 2.01 -17.36
CA GLN A 32 -9.78 3.13 -18.12
C GLN A 32 -8.94 2.63 -19.32
N PRO A 33 -9.49 1.79 -20.23
CA PRO A 33 -8.70 1.03 -21.22
C PRO A 33 -7.93 1.86 -22.27
N GLY A 34 -8.18 3.18 -22.37
CA GLY A 34 -7.44 4.09 -23.24
C GLY A 34 -6.31 4.88 -22.56
N ARG A 35 -6.12 4.75 -21.24
CA ARG A 35 -5.07 5.48 -20.51
C ARG A 35 -3.74 4.73 -20.50
N ARG A 36 -2.64 5.46 -20.69
CA ARG A 36 -1.29 4.97 -20.46
C ARG A 36 -1.02 4.89 -18.96
N VAL A 37 -0.78 3.67 -18.49
CA VAL A 37 -0.44 3.38 -17.09
C VAL A 37 0.94 2.71 -17.07
N ALA A 38 1.78 3.07 -16.10
CA ALA A 38 3.06 2.39 -15.85
C ALA A 38 3.28 2.22 -14.35
N LEU A 39 4.03 1.18 -13.96
CA LEU A 39 4.51 0.99 -12.60
C LEU A 39 6.03 1.12 -12.59
N LEU A 40 6.59 1.85 -11.62
CA LEU A 40 8.02 1.82 -11.31
C LEU A 40 8.25 0.96 -10.08
N GLU A 41 9.18 0.02 -10.16
CA GLU A 41 9.62 -0.83 -9.05
C GLU A 41 11.14 -0.69 -8.91
N ALA A 42 11.61 -0.34 -7.72
CA ALA A 42 13.04 -0.11 -7.47
C ALA A 42 13.84 -1.43 -7.50
N ARG A 43 13.17 -2.56 -7.25
CA ARG A 43 13.77 -3.90 -7.19
C ARG A 43 13.67 -4.62 -8.54
N GLY A 44 14.43 -5.71 -8.70
CA GLY A 44 14.37 -6.59 -9.88
C GLY A 44 13.13 -7.49 -9.98
N THR A 45 12.16 -7.36 -9.08
CA THR A 45 11.01 -8.28 -8.95
C THR A 45 9.80 -7.61 -8.28
N LEU A 46 8.60 -8.17 -8.48
CA LEU A 46 7.34 -7.68 -7.93
C LEU A 46 7.04 -8.27 -6.54
N GLY A 47 5.95 -7.80 -5.91
CA GLY A 47 5.38 -8.39 -4.70
C GLY A 47 5.59 -7.58 -3.42
N GLY A 48 6.54 -6.64 -3.42
CA GLY A 48 6.83 -5.77 -2.28
C GLY A 48 7.19 -6.57 -1.03
N THR A 49 6.46 -6.36 0.07
CA THR A 49 6.61 -7.09 1.35
C THR A 49 6.80 -8.61 1.19
N TRP A 50 6.05 -9.25 0.27
CA TRP A 50 6.02 -10.71 0.13
C TRP A 50 7.21 -11.31 -0.62
N ASP A 51 8.06 -10.45 -1.20
CA ASP A 51 9.38 -10.84 -1.73
C ASP A 51 10.54 -10.20 -0.93
N LEU A 52 10.28 -9.09 -0.23
CA LEU A 52 11.25 -8.44 0.66
C LEU A 52 11.63 -9.32 1.84
N PHE A 53 10.65 -9.86 2.55
CA PHE A 53 10.86 -10.71 3.72
C PHE A 53 10.87 -12.18 3.30
N ARG A 54 12.00 -12.85 3.49
CA ARG A 54 12.23 -14.24 3.04
C ARG A 54 12.47 -15.24 4.18
N TYR A 55 12.30 -14.79 5.42
CA TYR A 55 12.48 -15.60 6.61
C TYR A 55 11.42 -16.73 6.73
N PRO A 56 11.75 -17.89 7.34
CA PRO A 56 10.85 -19.04 7.40
C PRO A 56 9.61 -18.76 8.25
N GLY A 57 8.49 -19.35 7.85
CA GLY A 57 7.20 -19.16 8.54
C GLY A 57 6.47 -17.85 8.24
N ILE A 58 7.03 -16.93 7.44
CA ILE A 58 6.34 -15.69 7.04
C ILE A 58 4.95 -16.00 6.45
N ARG A 59 3.94 -15.26 6.93
CA ARG A 59 2.53 -15.40 6.57
C ARG A 59 1.75 -14.12 6.81
N SER A 60 0.49 -14.11 6.39
CA SER A 60 -0.47 -13.03 6.68
C SER A 60 -1.31 -13.34 7.92
N ASP A 61 -1.42 -12.40 8.86
CA ASP A 61 -2.43 -12.43 9.94
C ASP A 61 -3.87 -12.21 9.43
N SER A 62 -4.03 -11.71 8.19
CA SER A 62 -5.33 -11.58 7.51
C SER A 62 -5.65 -12.80 6.64
N ASP A 63 -6.90 -13.25 6.65
CA ASP A 63 -7.34 -14.37 5.83
C ASP A 63 -7.36 -14.02 4.33
N MET A 64 -6.95 -14.96 3.47
CA MET A 64 -6.88 -14.76 2.02
C MET A 64 -8.23 -14.53 1.36
N ASN A 65 -9.36 -14.94 1.97
CA ASN A 65 -10.67 -14.66 1.40
C ASN A 65 -11.04 -13.18 1.49
N SER A 66 -10.48 -12.46 2.47
CA SER A 66 -10.59 -11.00 2.60
C SER A 66 -9.36 -10.24 2.09
N LEU A 67 -8.16 -10.84 2.08
CA LEU A 67 -6.92 -10.23 1.57
C LEU A 67 -6.76 -10.35 0.04
N SER A 68 -7.37 -11.32 -0.63
CA SER A 68 -7.44 -11.33 -2.10
C SER A 68 -8.15 -10.08 -2.66
N TYR A 69 -7.87 -9.71 -3.91
CA TYR A 69 -8.59 -8.64 -4.60
C TYR A 69 -10.05 -9.03 -4.89
N GLY A 70 -10.97 -8.05 -4.87
CA GLY A 70 -12.37 -8.31 -5.18
C GLY A 70 -12.61 -8.92 -6.58
N PHE A 71 -11.77 -8.58 -7.56
CA PHE A 71 -11.83 -9.10 -8.93
C PHE A 71 -11.10 -10.44 -9.13
N ARG A 72 -10.25 -10.86 -8.18
CA ARG A 72 -9.49 -12.13 -8.24
C ARG A 72 -9.59 -12.86 -6.88
N PRO A 73 -10.76 -13.44 -6.54
CA PRO A 73 -10.96 -14.09 -5.25
C PRO A 73 -9.99 -15.27 -5.03
N TRP A 74 -9.62 -15.50 -3.77
CA TRP A 74 -8.80 -16.64 -3.38
C TRP A 74 -9.51 -17.99 -3.61
N THR A 75 -8.79 -18.94 -4.21
CA THR A 75 -9.30 -20.28 -4.56
C THR A 75 -8.61 -21.41 -3.80
N GLY A 76 -7.48 -21.16 -3.13
CA GLY A 76 -6.85 -22.14 -2.25
C GLY A 76 -7.73 -22.56 -1.08
N GLU A 77 -7.39 -23.69 -0.45
CA GLU A 77 -8.14 -24.26 0.68
C GLU A 77 -7.78 -23.57 2.02
N LYS A 78 -6.47 -23.44 2.30
CA LYS A 78 -5.98 -22.68 3.45
C LYS A 78 -6.34 -21.20 3.29
N SER A 79 -6.84 -20.61 4.37
CA SER A 79 -7.23 -19.21 4.49
C SER A 79 -6.13 -18.36 5.13
N ILE A 80 -5.39 -18.90 6.10
CA ILE A 80 -4.10 -18.37 6.54
C ILE A 80 -3.01 -19.10 5.74
N VAL A 81 -2.16 -18.36 5.04
CA VAL A 81 -1.19 -18.92 4.09
C VAL A 81 0.18 -18.25 4.23
N ASP A 82 1.21 -18.97 3.79
CA ASP A 82 2.59 -18.52 3.76
C ASP A 82 2.86 -17.40 2.72
N GLY A 83 3.96 -16.68 2.92
CA GLY A 83 4.44 -15.62 2.04
C GLY A 83 4.65 -16.06 0.58
N PRO A 84 5.31 -17.21 0.31
CA PRO A 84 5.46 -17.75 -1.04
C PRO A 84 4.12 -17.95 -1.78
N SER A 85 3.07 -18.42 -1.10
CA SER A 85 1.73 -18.55 -1.69
C SER A 85 1.10 -17.20 -2.01
N ILE A 86 1.35 -16.16 -1.21
CA ILE A 86 0.88 -14.79 -1.48
C ILE A 86 1.67 -14.17 -2.64
N LEU A 87 2.99 -14.37 -2.69
CA LEU A 87 3.85 -13.91 -3.79
C LEU A 87 3.45 -14.57 -5.12
N ARG A 88 3.17 -15.88 -5.11
CA ARG A 88 2.62 -16.61 -6.26
C ARG A 88 1.26 -16.04 -6.68
N TYR A 89 0.34 -15.83 -5.73
CA TYR A 89 -0.97 -15.20 -6.01
C TYR A 89 -0.82 -13.81 -6.66
N LEU A 90 0.11 -12.99 -6.18
CA LEU A 90 0.40 -11.67 -6.76
C LEU A 90 0.97 -11.77 -8.17
N THR A 91 1.92 -12.68 -8.39
CA THR A 91 2.54 -12.92 -9.70
C THR A 91 1.53 -13.42 -10.73
N GLU A 92 0.70 -14.39 -10.36
CA GLU A 92 -0.39 -14.90 -11.19
C GLU A 92 -1.45 -13.83 -11.47
N THR A 93 -1.78 -13.00 -10.48
CA THR A 93 -2.74 -11.89 -10.66
C THR A 93 -2.17 -10.82 -11.60
N ALA A 94 -0.90 -10.46 -11.45
CA ALA A 94 -0.25 -9.49 -12.33
C ALA A 94 -0.32 -9.95 -13.79
N ARG A 95 0.09 -11.20 -14.06
CA ARG A 95 0.02 -11.84 -15.39
C ARG A 95 -1.41 -11.92 -15.95
N ALA A 96 -2.35 -12.43 -15.16
CA ALA A 96 -3.74 -12.60 -15.59
C ALA A 96 -4.43 -11.28 -15.96
N HIS A 97 -3.94 -10.15 -15.41
CA HIS A 97 -4.43 -8.82 -15.72
C HIS A 97 -3.44 -7.97 -16.54
N ARG A 98 -2.36 -8.56 -17.07
CA ARG A 98 -1.30 -7.91 -17.88
C ARG A 98 -0.67 -6.69 -17.21
N VAL A 99 -0.60 -6.70 -15.88
CA VAL A 99 0.01 -5.63 -15.07
C VAL A 99 1.53 -5.75 -15.06
N ASP A 100 2.05 -6.97 -15.14
CA ASP A 100 3.49 -7.25 -15.25
C ASP A 100 4.11 -6.61 -16.50
N GLU A 101 3.37 -6.56 -17.62
CA GLU A 101 3.77 -5.82 -18.84
C GLU A 101 3.94 -4.30 -18.64
N LEU A 102 3.37 -3.74 -17.56
CA LEU A 102 3.47 -2.32 -17.22
C LEU A 102 4.59 -1.99 -16.23
N VAL A 103 5.23 -3.00 -15.62
CA VAL A 103 6.24 -2.80 -14.56
C VAL A 103 7.60 -2.53 -15.15
N ARG A 104 8.26 -1.48 -14.65
CA ARG A 104 9.66 -1.15 -14.91
C ARG A 104 10.46 -1.46 -13.66
N TYR A 105 11.18 -2.58 -13.69
CA TYR A 105 12.06 -3.02 -12.63
C TYR A 105 13.37 -2.22 -12.61
N GLY A 106 14.01 -2.13 -11.44
CA GLY A 106 15.19 -1.29 -11.22
C GLY A 106 14.96 0.21 -11.39
N HIS A 107 13.70 0.68 -11.40
CA HIS A 107 13.35 2.09 -11.56
C HIS A 107 12.89 2.67 -10.21
N ARG A 108 13.79 3.37 -9.53
CA ARG A 108 13.54 3.97 -8.23
C ARG A 108 13.20 5.46 -8.36
N ALA A 109 11.94 5.85 -8.13
CA ALA A 109 11.60 7.26 -8.04
C ALA A 109 12.27 7.88 -6.79
N VAL A 110 12.97 9.01 -6.95
CA VAL A 110 13.68 9.71 -5.86
C VAL A 110 13.13 11.11 -5.60
N ALA A 111 12.59 11.77 -6.63
CA ALA A 111 11.89 13.04 -6.50
C ALA A 111 10.71 13.13 -7.46
N ALA A 112 9.69 13.90 -7.11
CA ALA A 112 8.59 14.26 -8.00
C ALA A 112 8.18 15.72 -7.77
N SER A 113 8.10 16.47 -8.87
CA SER A 113 7.79 17.90 -8.87
C SER A 113 6.56 18.18 -9.73
N TRP A 114 5.52 18.70 -9.08
CA TRP A 114 4.31 19.18 -9.75
C TRP A 114 4.53 20.58 -10.35
N SER A 115 3.93 20.80 -11.51
CA SER A 115 3.84 22.12 -12.15
C SER A 115 2.39 22.42 -12.51
N SER A 116 1.79 23.40 -11.85
CA SER A 116 0.40 23.82 -12.09
C SER A 116 0.23 24.39 -13.49
N ALA A 117 1.20 25.16 -13.98
CA ALA A 117 1.22 25.68 -15.36
C ALA A 117 1.21 24.58 -16.45
N ARG A 118 1.75 23.38 -16.15
CA ARG A 118 1.70 22.21 -17.05
C ARG A 118 0.60 21.21 -16.69
N ALA A 119 -0.13 21.44 -15.60
CA ALA A 119 -1.08 20.51 -15.00
C ALA A 119 -0.52 19.06 -14.86
N GLY A 120 0.76 18.91 -14.51
CA GLY A 120 1.41 17.60 -14.50
C GLY A 120 2.64 17.49 -13.59
N TRP A 121 2.96 16.26 -13.22
CA TRP A 121 4.15 15.85 -12.48
C TRP A 121 5.34 15.63 -13.41
N THR A 122 6.54 15.90 -12.89
CA THR A 122 7.82 15.49 -13.43
C THR A 122 8.50 14.62 -12.37
N VAL A 123 8.91 13.39 -12.72
CA VAL A 123 9.45 12.41 -11.78
C VAL A 123 10.89 12.09 -12.18
N ASP A 124 11.81 12.30 -11.24
CA ASP A 124 13.20 11.92 -11.37
C ASP A 124 13.40 10.52 -10.80
N VAL A 125 13.95 9.64 -11.64
CA VAL A 125 14.08 8.21 -11.40
C VAL A 125 15.55 7.83 -11.47
N GLU A 126 16.02 7.17 -10.42
CA GLU A 126 17.31 6.50 -10.32
C GLU A 126 17.17 5.09 -10.90
N LEU A 127 18.04 4.72 -11.85
CA LEU A 127 18.14 3.36 -12.38
C LEU A 127 19.16 2.56 -11.57
N THR A 128 18.74 1.42 -11.02
CA THR A 128 19.64 0.49 -10.32
C THR A 128 20.45 -0.36 -11.31
N ALA A 129 21.46 -1.09 -10.83
CA ALA A 129 22.27 -1.97 -11.67
C ALA A 129 21.43 -3.05 -12.40
N ASP A 130 20.32 -3.48 -11.81
CA ASP A 130 19.39 -4.48 -12.38
C ASP A 130 18.38 -3.87 -13.38
N ALA A 131 18.45 -2.57 -13.65
CA ALA A 131 17.50 -1.87 -14.51
C ALA A 131 17.64 -2.29 -15.99
N SER A 132 16.91 -3.34 -16.37
CA SER A 132 16.82 -3.78 -17.76
C SER A 132 16.32 -2.64 -18.67
N PRO A 133 17.05 -2.29 -19.75
CA PRO A 133 16.58 -1.33 -20.73
C PRO A 133 15.45 -1.94 -21.58
N GLY A 134 14.21 -1.83 -21.09
CA GLY A 134 13.00 -2.02 -21.89
C GLY A 134 12.55 -3.46 -22.17
N VAL A 135 13.00 -4.46 -21.40
CA VAL A 135 12.53 -5.85 -21.55
C VAL A 135 11.94 -6.35 -20.21
N PRO A 136 10.74 -6.94 -20.17
CA PRO A 136 10.24 -7.61 -18.98
C PRO A 136 11.11 -8.85 -18.71
N ALA A 137 11.79 -8.87 -17.56
CA ALA A 137 12.52 -10.06 -17.13
C ALA A 137 11.55 -11.22 -16.93
N ALA A 138 11.75 -12.31 -17.68
CA ALA A 138 11.15 -13.58 -17.32
C ALA A 138 11.60 -13.97 -15.90
N PRO A 139 10.77 -14.65 -15.09
CA PRO A 139 11.19 -15.06 -13.75
C PRO A 139 12.43 -15.94 -13.86
N ALA A 140 13.51 -15.57 -13.16
CA ALA A 140 14.71 -16.37 -13.11
C ALA A 140 14.39 -17.76 -12.54
N ALA A 141 14.47 -18.79 -13.39
CA ALA A 141 14.37 -20.16 -12.93
C ALA A 141 15.64 -20.50 -12.15
N ALA A 142 15.48 -20.91 -10.89
CA ALA A 142 16.60 -21.42 -10.11
C ALA A 142 17.05 -22.77 -10.71
N GLY A 143 18.29 -22.83 -11.18
CA GLY A 143 18.85 -24.04 -11.81
C GLY A 143 20.38 -23.99 -11.90
N ALA A 144 21.02 -24.86 -11.11
CA ALA A 144 22.38 -25.38 -11.22
C ALA A 144 23.49 -24.47 -11.80
N ARG A 145 24.45 -24.08 -10.95
CA ARG A 145 25.84 -23.83 -11.40
C ARG A 145 26.64 -25.12 -11.20
N HIS A 146 27.39 -25.53 -12.22
CA HIS A 146 28.42 -26.56 -12.13
C HIS A 146 29.73 -25.91 -12.61
N PRO A 147 30.88 -26.08 -11.92
CA PRO A 147 32.15 -25.54 -12.39
C PRO A 147 32.81 -26.48 -13.41
N ASP A 148 33.53 -25.90 -14.38
CA ASP A 148 34.92 -26.20 -14.77
C ASP A 148 35.24 -25.74 -16.20
N GLY A 149 36.43 -25.16 -16.41
CA GLY A 149 36.91 -24.68 -17.72
C GLY A 149 37.78 -23.40 -17.61
N PRO A 150 39.11 -23.48 -17.82
CA PRO A 150 40.02 -22.39 -17.48
C PRO A 150 40.43 -21.49 -18.66
N ASP A 151 41.07 -20.37 -18.29
CA ASP A 151 41.99 -19.51 -19.04
C ASP A 151 41.48 -18.69 -20.24
N GLY A 152 41.47 -17.36 -20.03
CA GLY A 152 41.24 -16.35 -21.05
C GLY A 152 41.63 -14.96 -20.53
N LEU A 153 42.93 -14.64 -20.57
CA LEU A 153 43.49 -13.35 -20.13
C LEU A 153 42.89 -12.17 -20.93
N GLY A 154 42.18 -11.28 -20.23
CA GLY A 154 41.72 -9.99 -20.73
C GLY A 154 41.97 -8.90 -19.68
N SER A 155 42.56 -7.78 -20.09
CA SER A 155 43.12 -6.76 -19.19
C SER A 155 42.07 -6.09 -18.27
N PRO A 156 42.40 -5.82 -16.99
CA PRO A 156 41.52 -5.12 -16.07
C PRO A 156 41.81 -3.60 -16.08
N ASP A 157 41.22 -2.85 -17.01
CA ASP A 157 41.21 -1.38 -16.96
C ASP A 157 40.08 -0.78 -17.83
N ASP A 158 38.84 -0.83 -17.32
CA ASP A 158 37.82 0.24 -17.51
C ASP A 158 36.64 0.03 -16.55
N SER A 159 36.90 0.02 -15.23
CA SER A 159 35.83 0.10 -14.23
C SER A 159 35.46 1.58 -13.98
N GLY A 160 34.99 2.25 -15.03
CA GLY A 160 34.43 3.59 -14.92
C GLY A 160 33.23 3.59 -13.96
N ASP A 161 33.39 4.26 -12.81
CA ASP A 161 32.32 4.53 -11.85
C ASP A 161 31.31 5.52 -12.45
N ALA A 162 30.48 5.00 -13.35
CA ALA A 162 29.33 5.69 -13.89
C ALA A 162 28.26 5.74 -12.80
N GLY A 163 28.29 6.81 -12.01
CA GLY A 163 27.31 7.09 -10.96
C GLY A 163 25.85 6.96 -11.43
N PRO A 164 24.90 6.82 -10.48
CA PRO A 164 23.54 6.34 -10.75
C PRO A 164 22.89 7.00 -11.97
N ARG A 165 22.49 6.18 -12.94
CA ARG A 165 21.89 6.66 -14.18
C ARG A 165 20.50 7.22 -13.88
N HIS A 166 20.33 8.53 -14.04
CA HIS A 166 19.04 9.18 -13.83
C HIS A 166 18.25 9.32 -15.12
N VAL A 167 16.94 9.11 -15.03
CA VAL A 167 15.98 9.36 -16.11
C VAL A 167 14.79 10.16 -15.61
N ARG A 168 14.20 10.96 -16.50
CA ARG A 168 13.06 11.84 -16.20
C ARG A 168 11.83 11.41 -16.97
N LEU A 169 10.74 11.21 -16.24
CA LEU A 169 9.41 10.90 -16.75
C LEU A 169 8.45 12.05 -16.41
N THR A 170 7.33 12.15 -17.11
CA THR A 170 6.22 13.05 -16.74
C THR A 170 4.91 12.30 -16.66
N CYS A 171 3.98 12.77 -15.81
CA CYS A 171 2.66 12.18 -15.74
C CYS A 171 1.56 13.14 -15.29
N ASP A 172 0.33 12.94 -15.78
CA ASP A 172 -0.84 13.71 -15.33
C ASP A 172 -1.16 13.39 -13.86
N VAL A 173 -1.17 12.11 -13.48
CA VAL A 173 -1.48 11.64 -12.10
C VAL A 173 -0.38 10.74 -11.56
N LEU A 174 0.05 11.01 -10.32
CA LEU A 174 1.05 10.23 -9.59
C LEU A 174 0.38 9.42 -8.46
N VAL A 175 0.69 8.13 -8.39
CA VAL A 175 0.11 7.19 -7.41
C VAL A 175 1.19 6.57 -6.53
N GLY A 176 1.22 6.93 -5.25
CA GLY A 176 2.07 6.31 -4.24
C GLY A 176 1.53 4.94 -3.79
N ALA A 177 2.13 3.86 -4.27
CA ALA A 177 1.79 2.47 -3.90
C ALA A 177 2.95 1.73 -3.19
N THR A 178 3.96 2.47 -2.72
CA THR A 178 5.22 2.02 -2.09
C THR A 178 5.05 1.19 -0.80
N GLY A 179 3.86 1.21 -0.20
CA GLY A 179 3.70 0.81 1.19
C GLY A 179 4.29 1.86 2.14
N TYR A 180 4.61 1.42 3.36
CA TYR A 180 4.98 2.29 4.49
C TYR A 180 6.21 1.78 5.26
N TYR A 181 6.87 0.72 4.80
CA TYR A 181 8.09 0.18 5.40
C TYR A 181 9.33 0.80 4.77
N ARG A 182 10.37 0.99 5.57
CA ARG A 182 11.71 1.33 5.10
C ARG A 182 12.43 0.04 4.68
N TYR A 183 12.84 -0.08 3.41
CA TYR A 183 13.33 -1.36 2.85
C TYR A 183 14.82 -1.64 3.13
N ASP A 184 15.64 -0.60 3.26
CA ASP A 184 17.10 -0.67 3.50
C ASP A 184 17.48 -1.07 4.94
N ARG A 185 16.59 -0.86 5.93
CA ARG A 185 16.81 -1.27 7.32
C ARG A 185 15.53 -1.43 8.13
N GLY A 186 15.52 -2.44 8.99
CA GLY A 186 14.52 -2.61 10.04
C GLY A 186 14.79 -1.74 11.27
N HIS A 187 14.18 -2.11 12.40
CA HIS A 187 14.55 -1.56 13.69
C HIS A 187 15.42 -2.55 14.47
N GLU A 188 16.73 -2.34 14.42
CA GLU A 188 17.67 -2.93 15.37
C GLU A 188 17.91 -1.90 16.50
N PRO A 189 17.62 -2.23 17.77
CA PRO A 189 18.17 -1.49 18.89
C PRO A 189 19.67 -1.82 19.04
N ASP A 190 20.40 -0.96 19.75
CA ASP A 190 21.75 -1.31 20.17
C ASP A 190 21.68 -2.39 21.27
N PHE A 191 22.55 -3.39 21.16
CA PHE A 191 22.62 -4.53 22.07
C PHE A 191 24.01 -4.54 22.70
N PRO A 192 24.15 -4.20 24.00
CA PRO A 192 25.43 -4.26 24.71
C PRO A 192 26.08 -5.64 24.53
N GLY A 193 27.40 -5.66 24.38
CA GLY A 193 28.15 -6.90 24.21
C GLY A 193 27.94 -7.64 22.87
N ARG A 194 27.19 -7.11 21.89
CA ARG A 194 26.93 -7.81 20.61
C ARG A 194 28.19 -8.33 19.91
N ALA A 195 29.31 -7.62 20.01
CA ALA A 195 30.59 -8.01 19.42
C ALA A 195 31.29 -9.18 20.14
N ALA A 196 30.88 -9.53 21.36
CA ALA A 196 31.40 -10.66 22.12
C ALA A 196 30.67 -11.99 21.82
N PHE A 197 29.52 -11.96 21.14
CA PHE A 197 28.80 -13.17 20.74
C PHE A 197 29.41 -13.74 19.44
N PRO A 198 30.00 -14.95 19.45
CA PRO A 198 30.66 -15.53 18.27
C PRO A 198 29.66 -16.17 17.27
N GLY A 199 28.41 -16.40 17.70
CA GLY A 199 27.36 -16.98 16.86
C GLY A 199 26.74 -15.98 15.88
N ARG A 200 25.81 -16.46 15.03
CA ARG A 200 25.19 -15.60 14.01
C ARG A 200 24.08 -14.73 14.60
N VAL A 201 24.16 -13.41 14.39
CA VAL A 201 23.09 -12.45 14.70
C VAL A 201 22.39 -12.03 13.41
N VAL A 202 21.09 -12.31 13.29
CA VAL A 202 20.32 -12.22 12.05
C VAL A 202 19.08 -11.34 12.23
N HIS A 203 18.87 -10.38 11.33
CA HIS A 203 17.66 -9.55 11.31
C HIS A 203 16.66 -10.05 10.23
N PRO A 204 15.37 -10.33 10.55
CA PRO A 204 14.42 -10.96 9.61
C PRO A 204 14.15 -10.23 8.28
N GLN A 205 14.44 -8.92 8.20
CA GLN A 205 14.34 -8.15 6.95
C GLN A 205 15.45 -8.48 5.95
N HIS A 206 16.61 -8.97 6.42
CA HIS A 206 17.76 -9.33 5.61
C HIS A 206 18.16 -10.77 5.95
N TRP A 207 17.23 -11.70 5.66
CA TRP A 207 17.43 -13.11 5.98
C TRP A 207 18.54 -13.72 5.10
N PRO A 208 19.54 -14.42 5.66
CA PRO A 208 20.58 -15.08 4.88
C PRO A 208 20.02 -16.34 4.19
N ASP A 209 20.30 -16.50 2.91
CA ASP A 209 19.92 -17.70 2.15
C ASP A 209 20.71 -18.96 2.62
N ASP A 210 21.85 -18.77 3.28
CA ASP A 210 22.75 -19.80 3.82
C ASP A 210 22.54 -20.10 5.32
N LEU A 211 21.43 -19.64 5.91
CA LEU A 211 21.17 -19.82 7.34
C LEU A 211 20.68 -21.23 7.70
N ASP A 212 21.62 -22.18 7.74
CA ASP A 212 21.40 -23.42 8.49
C ASP A 212 21.43 -23.15 10.00
N HIS A 213 20.45 -23.75 10.68
CA HIS A 213 20.21 -23.70 12.12
C HIS A 213 19.82 -25.10 12.66
N THR A 214 20.01 -26.16 11.87
CA THR A 214 19.70 -27.53 12.28
C THR A 214 20.51 -27.93 13.52
N GLY A 215 19.82 -28.42 14.55
CA GLY A 215 20.44 -28.84 15.82
C GLY A 215 21.00 -27.70 16.68
N GLN A 216 20.78 -26.44 16.31
CA GLN A 216 21.28 -25.27 17.05
C GLN A 216 20.23 -24.74 18.04
N ARG A 217 20.68 -24.02 19.07
CA ARG A 217 19.82 -23.23 19.97
C ARG A 217 19.64 -21.84 19.39
N VAL A 218 18.39 -21.43 19.20
CA VAL A 218 18.06 -20.14 18.57
C VAL A 218 17.29 -19.25 19.54
N VAL A 219 17.76 -18.02 19.78
CA VAL A 219 16.98 -17.02 20.53
C VAL A 219 16.34 -16.02 19.58
N VAL A 220 15.01 -15.94 19.58
CA VAL A 220 14.24 -14.98 18.78
C VAL A 220 13.82 -13.81 19.67
N ILE A 221 14.42 -12.64 19.46
CA ILE A 221 14.15 -11.43 20.24
C ILE A 221 12.96 -10.67 19.64
N GLY A 222 11.78 -10.79 20.24
CA GLY A 222 10.57 -10.05 19.87
C GLY A 222 9.27 -10.75 20.27
N SER A 223 8.16 -10.02 20.22
CA SER A 223 6.79 -10.54 20.46
C SER A 223 5.76 -10.17 19.39
N GLY A 224 6.18 -9.48 18.32
CA GLY A 224 5.33 -9.17 17.18
C GLY A 224 5.13 -10.36 16.24
N ALA A 225 4.32 -10.16 15.19
CA ALA A 225 4.00 -11.21 14.21
C ALA A 225 5.25 -11.91 13.63
N THR A 226 6.34 -11.19 13.40
CA THR A 226 7.62 -11.76 12.95
C THR A 226 8.20 -12.79 13.93
N ALA A 227 8.17 -12.54 15.23
CA ALA A 227 8.63 -13.52 16.22
C ALA A 227 7.68 -14.71 16.34
N MET A 228 6.36 -14.43 16.37
CA MET A 228 5.30 -15.45 16.45
C MET A 228 5.24 -16.37 15.21
N THR A 229 5.83 -15.96 14.09
CA THR A 229 5.94 -16.75 12.85
C THR A 229 7.26 -17.50 12.78
N LEU A 230 8.36 -16.88 13.19
CA LEU A 230 9.70 -17.48 13.25
C LEU A 230 9.82 -18.59 14.28
N ALA A 231 9.33 -18.37 15.51
CA ALA A 231 9.54 -19.30 16.61
C ALA A 231 9.10 -20.75 16.31
N PRO A 232 7.86 -21.02 15.83
CA PRO A 232 7.46 -22.38 15.46
C PRO A 232 8.18 -22.89 14.21
N ALA A 233 8.49 -22.02 13.22
CA ALA A 233 9.11 -22.44 11.96
C ALA A 233 10.59 -22.83 12.12
N LEU A 234 11.33 -22.14 12.98
CA LEU A 234 12.72 -22.49 13.32
C LEU A 234 12.78 -23.76 14.20
N ALA A 235 11.76 -23.96 15.05
CA ALA A 235 11.63 -25.13 15.93
C ALA A 235 11.36 -26.45 15.18
N GLU A 236 11.15 -26.42 13.85
CA GLU A 236 11.11 -27.62 13.01
C GLU A 236 12.50 -28.25 12.81
N ARG A 237 13.59 -27.48 12.98
CA ARG A 237 14.97 -27.91 12.71
C ARG A 237 15.98 -27.58 13.82
N ALA A 238 15.76 -26.51 14.57
CA ALA A 238 16.55 -26.16 15.75
C ALA A 238 16.51 -27.26 16.82
N ALA A 239 17.54 -27.36 17.66
CA ALA A 239 17.49 -28.19 18.87
C ALA A 239 16.54 -27.61 19.92
N HIS A 240 16.48 -26.27 20.02
CA HIS A 240 15.52 -25.55 20.86
C HIS A 240 15.42 -24.08 20.41
N VAL A 241 14.24 -23.47 20.56
CA VAL A 241 14.01 -22.05 20.26
C VAL A 241 13.45 -21.31 21.47
N THR A 242 14.16 -20.28 21.93
CA THR A 242 13.65 -19.39 22.99
C THR A 242 13.15 -18.08 22.37
N MET A 243 11.85 -17.80 22.48
CA MET A 243 11.28 -16.51 22.11
C MET A 243 11.41 -15.54 23.30
N LEU A 244 12.40 -14.66 23.24
CA LEU A 244 12.65 -13.63 24.24
C LEU A 244 11.83 -12.37 23.93
N GLN A 245 10.95 -11.97 24.84
CA GLN A 245 10.11 -10.78 24.70
C GLN A 245 10.20 -9.85 25.90
N ARG A 246 10.19 -8.53 25.66
CA ARG A 246 10.07 -7.53 26.73
C ARG A 246 8.63 -7.37 27.23
N SER A 247 7.67 -7.55 26.34
CA SER A 247 6.26 -7.28 26.61
C SER A 247 5.41 -8.26 25.80
N PRO A 248 4.49 -9.01 26.43
CA PRO A 248 3.59 -9.92 25.72
C PRO A 248 2.72 -9.19 24.68
N THR A 249 2.32 -9.93 23.65
CA THR A 249 1.33 -9.50 22.65
C THR A 249 0.15 -10.48 22.64
N TYR A 250 -1.07 -9.99 22.37
CA TYR A 250 -2.22 -10.86 22.20
C TYR A 250 -2.05 -11.78 20.98
N VAL A 251 -2.14 -13.09 21.22
CA VAL A 251 -2.12 -14.14 20.20
C VAL A 251 -3.50 -14.79 20.12
N ALA A 252 -3.99 -15.06 18.91
CA ALA A 252 -5.19 -15.83 18.67
C ALA A 252 -4.86 -17.11 17.89
N SER A 253 -5.29 -18.26 18.40
CA SER A 253 -5.30 -19.51 17.62
C SER A 253 -6.49 -19.49 16.66
N LEU A 254 -6.25 -19.71 15.36
CA LEU A 254 -7.28 -19.76 14.33
C LEU A 254 -7.03 -20.97 13.40
N PRO A 255 -8.08 -21.71 12.97
CA PRO A 255 -7.92 -22.74 11.96
C PRO A 255 -7.36 -22.16 10.66
N ALA A 256 -6.33 -22.78 10.08
CA ALA A 256 -5.79 -22.37 8.80
C ALA A 256 -6.81 -22.63 7.67
N VAL A 257 -7.47 -23.79 7.69
CA VAL A 257 -8.58 -24.12 6.77
C VAL A 257 -9.91 -23.65 7.37
N ASP A 258 -10.73 -22.97 6.57
CA ASP A 258 -12.02 -22.44 7.03
C ASP A 258 -13.13 -23.51 6.91
N PRO A 259 -13.73 -24.00 8.02
CA PRO A 259 -14.69 -25.10 7.96
C PRO A 259 -15.95 -24.76 7.16
N LEU A 260 -16.39 -23.50 7.19
CA LEU A 260 -17.54 -23.05 6.41
C LEU A 260 -17.23 -23.00 4.92
N MET A 261 -16.02 -22.56 4.53
CA MET A 261 -15.60 -22.61 3.12
C MET A 261 -15.63 -24.05 2.60
N SER A 262 -15.10 -24.98 3.41
CA SER A 262 -15.04 -26.41 3.08
C SER A 262 -16.42 -27.03 2.91
N GLY A 263 -17.42 -26.57 3.67
CA GLY A 263 -18.84 -26.92 3.47
C GLY A 263 -19.46 -26.25 2.24
N LEU A 264 -19.37 -24.91 2.14
CA LEU A 264 -20.03 -24.14 1.07
C LEU A 264 -19.53 -24.50 -0.33
N ARG A 265 -18.24 -24.84 -0.50
CA ARG A 265 -17.67 -25.27 -1.79
C ARG A 265 -18.26 -26.58 -2.33
N ARG A 266 -18.90 -27.40 -1.48
CA ARG A 266 -19.57 -28.64 -1.90
C ARG A 266 -20.95 -28.41 -2.53
N VAL A 267 -21.55 -27.24 -2.29
CA VAL A 267 -22.97 -26.98 -2.62
C VAL A 267 -23.16 -25.73 -3.48
N LEU A 268 -22.29 -24.72 -3.36
CA LEU A 268 -22.38 -23.46 -4.09
C LEU A 268 -21.29 -23.31 -5.15
N PRO A 269 -21.59 -22.67 -6.31
CA PRO A 269 -20.56 -22.27 -7.27
C PRO A 269 -19.47 -21.44 -6.59
N GLY A 270 -18.21 -21.70 -6.92
CA GLY A 270 -17.05 -21.14 -6.20
C GLY A 270 -17.06 -19.61 -6.03
N ARG A 271 -17.62 -18.86 -7.00
CA ARG A 271 -17.80 -17.40 -6.92
C ARG A 271 -18.68 -16.97 -5.73
N TRP A 272 -19.77 -17.69 -5.47
CA TRP A 272 -20.73 -17.40 -4.39
C TRP A 272 -20.19 -17.83 -3.04
N ALA A 273 -19.55 -19.01 -2.97
CA ALA A 273 -18.85 -19.45 -1.76
C ALA A 273 -17.76 -18.45 -1.34
N ALA A 274 -16.92 -18.01 -2.28
CA ALA A 274 -15.88 -17.00 -2.02
C ALA A 274 -16.47 -15.66 -1.56
N TRP A 275 -17.55 -15.18 -2.20
CA TRP A 275 -18.23 -13.94 -1.83
C TRP A 275 -18.83 -14.00 -0.41
N LEU A 276 -19.54 -15.08 -0.07
CA LEU A 276 -20.15 -15.29 1.25
C LEU A 276 -19.08 -15.34 2.35
N VAL A 277 -18.03 -16.14 2.15
CA VAL A 277 -16.93 -16.27 3.12
C VAL A 277 -16.18 -14.95 3.31
N ARG A 278 -15.90 -14.22 2.22
CA ARG A 278 -15.28 -12.89 2.27
C ARG A 278 -16.11 -11.93 3.11
N TRP A 279 -17.42 -11.83 2.87
CA TRP A 279 -18.30 -10.93 3.63
C TRP A 279 -18.45 -11.33 5.08
N ARG A 280 -18.62 -12.62 5.39
CA ARG A 280 -18.64 -13.12 6.77
C ARG A 280 -17.34 -12.76 7.50
N ASN A 281 -16.18 -12.93 6.87
CA ASN A 281 -14.88 -12.59 7.49
C ASN A 281 -14.73 -11.09 7.73
N ILE A 282 -15.08 -10.26 6.75
CA ILE A 282 -15.12 -8.80 6.89
C ILE A 282 -16.03 -8.37 8.06
N LEU A 283 -17.24 -8.91 8.14
CA LEU A 283 -18.20 -8.56 9.19
C LEU A 283 -17.77 -9.08 10.57
N ARG A 284 -17.24 -10.30 10.66
CA ARG A 284 -16.68 -10.89 11.88
C ARG A 284 -15.50 -10.06 12.42
N ASN A 285 -14.54 -9.70 11.56
CA ASN A 285 -13.36 -8.94 11.97
C ASN A 285 -13.77 -7.51 12.42
N GLN A 286 -14.73 -6.88 11.73
CA GLN A 286 -15.31 -5.59 12.15
C GLN A 286 -16.07 -5.70 13.49
N LEU A 287 -16.76 -6.82 13.75
CA LEU A 287 -17.43 -7.07 15.03
C LEU A 287 -16.41 -7.27 16.16
N ILE A 288 -15.38 -8.09 15.97
CA ILE A 288 -14.30 -8.31 16.94
C ILE A 288 -13.64 -6.98 17.27
N TYR A 289 -13.22 -6.19 16.28
CA TYR A 289 -12.64 -4.87 16.50
C TYR A 289 -13.57 -3.94 17.31
N ARG A 290 -14.86 -3.88 16.97
CA ARG A 290 -15.85 -3.09 17.73
C ARG A 290 -16.00 -3.58 19.18
N LEU A 291 -16.04 -4.89 19.41
CA LEU A 291 -16.12 -5.46 20.75
C LEU A 291 -14.85 -5.15 21.56
N SER A 292 -13.66 -5.26 20.96
CA SER A 292 -12.41 -4.87 21.61
C SER A 292 -12.37 -3.39 22.00
N ARG A 293 -12.95 -2.50 21.19
CA ARG A 293 -13.05 -1.06 21.53
C ARG A 293 -14.15 -0.70 22.53
N SER A 294 -15.19 -1.53 22.68
CA SER A 294 -16.38 -1.21 23.51
C SER A 294 -16.52 -2.04 24.78
N ARG A 295 -15.90 -3.23 24.83
CA ARG A 295 -15.88 -4.17 25.96
C ARG A 295 -14.52 -4.88 26.04
N PRO A 296 -13.40 -4.15 26.23
CA PRO A 296 -12.05 -4.68 26.15
C PRO A 296 -11.79 -5.87 27.09
N GLU A 297 -12.21 -5.79 28.36
CA GLU A 297 -11.95 -6.85 29.35
C GLU A 297 -12.61 -8.19 29.01
N MET A 298 -13.80 -8.17 28.39
CA MET A 298 -14.43 -9.39 27.88
C MET A 298 -13.56 -10.02 26.79
N VAL A 299 -13.12 -9.24 25.80
CA VAL A 299 -12.29 -9.78 24.71
C VAL A 299 -10.91 -10.22 25.22
N ARG A 300 -10.33 -9.50 26.19
CA ARG A 300 -9.10 -9.90 26.88
C ARG A 300 -9.26 -11.27 27.54
N ARG A 301 -10.32 -11.47 28.32
CA ARG A 301 -10.60 -12.75 28.99
C ARG A 301 -10.75 -13.89 27.98
N GLU A 302 -11.52 -13.71 26.91
CA GLU A 302 -11.71 -14.76 25.90
C GLU A 302 -10.40 -15.09 25.13
N LEU A 303 -9.55 -14.10 24.84
CA LEU A 303 -8.25 -14.31 24.23
C LEU A 303 -7.31 -15.10 25.17
N LEU A 304 -7.20 -14.68 26.43
CA LEU A 304 -6.33 -15.34 27.42
C LEU A 304 -6.83 -16.75 27.75
N ALA A 305 -8.14 -16.96 27.87
CA ALA A 305 -8.73 -18.28 28.02
C ALA A 305 -8.55 -19.17 26.78
N GLY A 306 -8.45 -18.57 25.58
CA GLY A 306 -8.08 -19.25 24.35
C GLY A 306 -6.63 -19.72 24.34
N VAL A 307 -5.71 -18.87 24.81
CA VAL A 307 -4.29 -19.20 24.96
C VAL A 307 -4.07 -20.28 26.03
N ALA A 308 -4.68 -20.14 27.21
CA ALA A 308 -4.57 -21.11 28.30
C ALA A 308 -5.06 -22.51 27.88
N ARG A 309 -6.15 -22.62 27.11
CA ARG A 309 -6.66 -23.89 26.57
C ARG A 309 -5.80 -24.50 25.45
N ALA A 310 -4.83 -23.77 24.91
CA ALA A 310 -3.94 -24.25 23.84
C ALA A 310 -2.56 -24.67 24.35
N LEU A 311 -2.19 -24.25 25.56
CA LEU A 311 -0.92 -24.52 26.22
C LEU A 311 -1.01 -25.73 27.18
N PRO A 312 0.12 -26.28 27.65
CA PRO A 312 0.13 -27.28 28.70
C PRO A 312 -0.44 -26.76 30.02
N ASP A 313 -1.02 -27.66 30.82
CA ASP A 313 -1.49 -27.33 32.16
C ASP A 313 -0.35 -26.76 33.03
N GLY A 314 -0.62 -25.66 33.73
CA GLY A 314 0.35 -24.99 34.59
C GLY A 314 1.30 -24.00 33.88
N TYR A 315 1.19 -23.80 32.56
CA TYR A 315 2.01 -22.80 31.86
C TYR A 315 1.72 -21.36 32.34
N ASP A 316 2.75 -20.53 32.52
CA ASP A 316 2.60 -19.15 33.00
C ASP A 316 2.09 -18.18 31.90
N VAL A 317 0.77 -18.24 31.68
CA VAL A 317 0.02 -17.32 30.80
C VAL A 317 0.02 -15.88 31.34
N ALA A 318 0.15 -15.69 32.66
CA ALA A 318 0.15 -14.37 33.28
C ALA A 318 1.41 -13.58 32.87
N THR A 319 2.59 -14.20 32.95
CA THR A 319 3.86 -13.57 32.58
C THR A 319 4.11 -13.58 31.07
N HIS A 320 3.75 -14.65 30.36
CA HIS A 320 4.17 -14.82 28.96
C HIS A 320 3.13 -14.42 27.90
N PHE A 321 1.85 -14.30 28.25
CA PHE A 321 0.79 -14.05 27.27
C PHE A 321 -0.23 -12.97 27.66
N THR A 322 -0.02 -12.25 28.77
CA THR A 322 -0.91 -11.16 29.21
C THR A 322 -0.29 -9.79 28.95
N PRO A 323 -0.74 -9.04 27.93
CA PRO A 323 -0.26 -7.67 27.70
C PRO A 323 -0.82 -6.66 28.72
N SER A 324 -0.12 -5.53 28.85
CA SER A 324 -0.53 -4.39 29.68
C SER A 324 -1.50 -3.41 28.98
N TYR A 325 -1.76 -3.61 27.69
CA TYR A 325 -2.63 -2.77 26.85
C TYR A 325 -3.90 -3.54 26.43
N GLY A 326 -4.94 -2.83 25.97
CA GLY A 326 -6.21 -3.44 25.60
C GLY A 326 -6.19 -4.12 24.22
N PRO A 327 -7.06 -5.13 23.96
CA PRO A 327 -7.13 -5.76 22.65
C PRO A 327 -7.36 -4.72 21.53
N TRP A 328 -6.62 -4.86 20.42
CA TRP A 328 -6.57 -3.91 19.29
C TRP A 328 -5.98 -2.51 19.55
N ASP A 329 -5.45 -2.16 20.73
CA ASP A 329 -4.56 -0.98 20.87
C ASP A 329 -3.25 -1.16 20.07
N GLN A 330 -2.82 -2.41 19.92
CA GLN A 330 -1.83 -2.88 18.96
C GLN A 330 -2.42 -4.03 18.13
N ARG A 331 -1.77 -4.39 17.01
CA ARG A 331 -2.19 -5.56 16.21
C ARG A 331 -2.05 -6.85 17.03
N LEU A 332 -3.04 -7.74 16.88
CA LEU A 332 -2.97 -9.11 17.40
C LEU A 332 -2.18 -9.98 16.43
N CYS A 333 -1.52 -11.01 16.94
CA CYS A 333 -0.82 -12.02 16.14
C CYS A 333 -1.68 -13.27 15.96
N VAL A 334 -1.52 -13.99 14.84
CA VAL A 334 -2.25 -15.24 14.57
C VAL A 334 -1.32 -16.46 14.60
N ALA A 335 -1.74 -17.47 15.38
CA ALA A 335 -1.16 -18.81 15.42
C ALA A 335 -2.07 -19.79 14.64
N PRO A 336 -1.84 -20.02 13.33
CA PRO A 336 -2.65 -20.93 12.53
C PRO A 336 -2.52 -22.36 13.05
N ASP A 337 -3.66 -23.03 13.23
CA ASP A 337 -3.75 -24.39 13.79
C ASP A 337 -2.97 -24.55 15.11
N GLY A 338 -2.85 -23.45 15.88
CA GLY A 338 -2.07 -23.40 17.12
C GLY A 338 -0.60 -23.80 16.97
N ASP A 339 0.04 -23.55 15.82
CA ASP A 339 1.44 -23.90 15.53
C ASP A 339 2.42 -23.55 16.66
N LEU A 340 2.41 -22.30 17.14
CA LEU A 340 3.23 -21.84 18.26
C LEU A 340 2.95 -22.65 19.54
N PHE A 341 1.67 -22.84 19.87
CA PHE A 341 1.27 -23.53 21.09
C PHE A 341 1.64 -25.02 21.05
N ARG A 342 1.52 -25.68 19.88
CA ARG A 342 1.99 -27.05 19.68
C ARG A 342 3.50 -27.17 19.80
N ALA A 343 4.27 -26.21 19.28
CA ALA A 343 5.72 -26.18 19.41
C ALA A 343 6.17 -25.97 20.88
N ILE A 344 5.42 -25.17 21.66
CA ILE A 344 5.61 -25.03 23.11
C ILE A 344 5.27 -26.34 23.85
N SER A 345 4.12 -26.95 23.56
CA SER A 345 3.69 -28.22 24.18
C SER A 345 4.61 -29.40 23.84
N ALA A 346 5.34 -29.34 22.73
CA ALA A 346 6.38 -30.32 22.37
C ALA A 346 7.73 -30.09 23.09
N GLY A 347 7.92 -28.97 23.78
CA GLY A 347 9.19 -28.57 24.41
C GLY A 347 10.21 -27.95 23.45
N ASN A 348 9.89 -27.81 22.16
CA ASN A 348 10.80 -27.24 21.16
C ASN A 348 10.88 -25.71 21.24
N VAL A 349 9.87 -25.05 21.82
CA VAL A 349 9.80 -23.59 22.01
C VAL A 349 9.57 -23.22 23.48
N GLU A 350 10.39 -22.33 24.02
CA GLU A 350 10.13 -21.62 25.28
C GLU A 350 9.81 -20.14 25.01
N VAL A 351 8.89 -19.54 25.78
CA VAL A 351 8.66 -18.08 25.76
C VAL A 351 9.20 -17.50 27.06
N VAL A 352 10.09 -16.51 26.96
CA VAL A 352 10.70 -15.83 28.12
C VAL A 352 10.32 -14.36 28.09
N THR A 353 9.70 -13.86 29.16
CA THR A 353 9.38 -12.44 29.31
C THR A 353 10.43 -11.76 30.19
N ASP A 354 11.40 -11.07 29.58
CA ASP A 354 12.45 -10.35 30.30
C ASP A 354 13.13 -9.29 29.40
N HIS A 355 14.14 -8.62 29.92
CA HIS A 355 14.97 -7.64 29.24
C HIS A 355 16.39 -8.20 29.03
N VAL A 356 16.93 -7.98 27.83
CA VAL A 356 18.36 -8.12 27.56
C VAL A 356 19.12 -7.14 28.45
N ASP A 357 20.18 -7.64 29.09
CA ASP A 357 21.18 -6.81 29.76
C ASP A 357 22.40 -6.62 28.83
N THR A 358 23.05 -7.73 28.48
CA THR A 358 24.16 -7.79 27.51
C THR A 358 24.15 -9.12 26.77
N PHE A 359 24.73 -9.14 25.57
CA PHE A 359 25.15 -10.40 24.93
C PHE A 359 26.44 -10.88 25.60
N THR A 360 26.66 -12.19 25.58
CA THR A 360 27.82 -12.89 26.13
C THR A 360 28.42 -13.81 25.07
N GLU A 361 29.59 -14.41 25.32
CA GLU A 361 30.18 -15.43 24.45
C GLU A 361 29.29 -16.68 24.28
N ARG A 362 28.32 -16.89 25.19
CA ARG A 362 27.42 -18.07 25.20
C ARG A 362 26.00 -17.76 24.71
N GLY A 363 25.64 -16.49 24.55
CA GLY A 363 24.29 -16.06 24.18
C GLY A 363 23.90 -14.72 24.78
N ILE A 364 22.85 -14.69 25.61
CA ILE A 364 22.24 -13.46 26.11
C ILE A 364 22.08 -13.51 27.63
N GLN A 365 22.71 -12.57 28.33
CA GLN A 365 22.44 -12.30 29.75
C GLN A 365 21.16 -11.47 29.88
N LEU A 366 20.23 -11.92 30.71
CA LEU A 366 19.01 -11.20 31.05
C LEU A 366 19.16 -10.45 32.37
N ARG A 367 18.34 -9.39 32.54
CA ARG A 367 18.33 -8.57 33.78
C ARG A 367 17.86 -9.32 35.02
N SER A 368 17.13 -10.43 34.89
CA SER A 368 16.82 -11.34 36.01
C SER A 368 18.03 -12.12 36.53
N GLY A 369 19.18 -12.09 35.84
CA GLY A 369 20.33 -12.94 36.12
C GLY A 369 20.34 -14.26 35.35
N ARG A 370 19.24 -14.66 34.71
CA ARG A 370 19.21 -15.84 33.81
C ARG A 370 20.01 -15.55 32.53
N GLU A 371 20.84 -16.50 32.10
CA GLU A 371 21.48 -16.48 30.79
C GLU A 371 20.73 -17.43 29.83
N LEU A 372 20.51 -16.98 28.60
CA LEU A 372 19.95 -17.79 27.51
C LEU A 372 21.09 -18.20 26.59
N ALA A 373 21.40 -19.50 26.55
CA ALA A 373 22.40 -20.05 25.63
C ALA A 373 21.88 -20.01 24.19
N ALA A 374 22.70 -19.51 23.27
CA ALA A 374 22.34 -19.34 21.87
C ALA A 374 23.53 -19.68 20.96
N ASP A 375 23.24 -20.28 19.81
CA ASP A 375 24.19 -20.44 18.71
C ASP A 375 23.80 -19.49 17.55
N VAL A 376 22.51 -19.13 17.46
CA VAL A 376 21.96 -18.09 16.59
C VAL A 376 21.03 -17.16 17.38
N ILE A 377 21.12 -15.86 17.13
CA ILE A 377 20.22 -14.83 17.68
C ILE A 377 19.48 -14.15 16.54
N VAL A 378 18.15 -14.15 16.58
CA VAL A 378 17.30 -13.52 15.57
C VAL A 378 16.63 -12.28 16.14
N THR A 379 17.00 -11.10 15.64
CA THR A 379 16.49 -9.81 16.12
C THR A 379 15.17 -9.47 15.44
N ALA A 380 14.08 -10.12 15.85
CA ALA A 380 12.70 -9.86 15.38
C ALA A 380 12.10 -8.57 15.99
N THR A 381 12.91 -7.52 16.11
CA THR A 381 12.66 -6.27 16.84
C THR A 381 11.78 -5.25 16.09
N GLY A 382 11.31 -5.62 14.90
CA GLY A 382 10.28 -4.91 14.15
C GLY A 382 10.83 -3.91 13.13
N LEU A 383 9.98 -2.99 12.71
CA LEU A 383 10.16 -2.24 11.45
C LEU A 383 10.44 -0.75 11.69
N ARG A 384 11.01 -0.11 10.66
CA ARG A 384 11.04 1.34 10.49
C ARG A 384 10.02 1.76 9.45
N LEU A 385 9.33 2.87 9.67
CA LEU A 385 8.37 3.40 8.72
C LEU A 385 9.01 4.45 7.79
N ARG A 386 8.53 4.51 6.55
CA ARG A 386 8.84 5.57 5.59
C ARG A 386 7.69 5.72 4.60
N MET A 387 7.07 6.89 4.55
CA MET A 387 6.01 7.17 3.57
C MET A 387 6.62 7.43 2.19
N PHE A 388 5.98 6.91 1.14
CA PHE A 388 6.34 7.14 -0.27
C PHE A 388 7.80 6.77 -0.62
N ASP A 389 8.40 5.80 0.08
CA ASP A 389 9.87 5.50 0.07
C ASP A 389 10.78 6.73 0.28
N GLY A 390 10.22 7.83 0.77
CA GLY A 390 10.89 9.12 0.92
C GLY A 390 11.17 9.86 -0.39
N ILE A 391 10.37 9.64 -1.45
CA ILE A 391 10.36 10.49 -2.64
C ILE A 391 10.21 11.96 -2.21
N ALA A 392 11.14 12.82 -2.65
CA ALA A 392 11.06 14.25 -2.40
C ALA A 392 9.93 14.86 -3.25
N LEU A 393 8.85 15.30 -2.60
CA LEU A 393 7.69 15.90 -3.26
C LEU A 393 7.78 17.43 -3.27
N THR A 394 7.57 18.07 -4.42
CA THR A 394 7.44 19.53 -4.55
C THR A 394 6.22 19.94 -5.37
N VAL A 395 5.63 21.10 -5.05
CA VAL A 395 4.51 21.72 -5.77
C VAL A 395 4.92 23.13 -6.14
N ASP A 396 5.02 23.43 -7.44
CA ASP A 396 5.41 24.75 -7.97
C ASP A 396 6.72 25.31 -7.36
N GLY A 397 7.65 24.41 -7.01
CA GLY A 397 8.94 24.71 -6.37
C GLY A 397 8.96 24.59 -4.84
N GLU A 398 7.80 24.56 -4.18
CA GLU A 398 7.71 24.46 -2.71
C GLU A 398 7.76 22.99 -2.23
N THR A 399 8.54 22.70 -1.18
CA THR A 399 8.68 21.33 -0.65
C THR A 399 7.46 20.90 0.17
N VAL A 400 6.86 19.78 -0.22
CA VAL A 400 5.74 19.15 0.49
C VAL A 400 6.27 18.40 1.74
N ARG A 401 6.14 19.03 2.90
CA ARG A 401 6.50 18.43 4.20
C ARG A 401 5.42 17.46 4.70
N VAL A 402 5.39 16.24 4.17
CA VAL A 402 4.36 15.20 4.41
C VAL A 402 3.77 15.17 5.83
N PRO A 403 4.57 15.23 6.93
CA PRO A 403 4.06 15.19 8.31
C PRO A 403 3.24 16.42 8.76
N ARG A 404 3.12 17.43 7.89
CA ARG A 404 2.29 18.63 8.10
C ARG A 404 0.99 18.58 7.31
N GLN A 405 0.91 17.84 6.20
CA GLN A 405 -0.31 17.74 5.40
C GLN A 405 -1.37 16.88 6.09
N ARG A 406 -2.65 17.23 5.89
CA ARG A 406 -3.78 16.38 6.27
C ARG A 406 -4.11 15.40 5.14
N VAL A 407 -4.60 14.23 5.49
CA VAL A 407 -5.05 13.22 4.51
C VAL A 407 -6.54 13.42 4.18
N TYR A 408 -6.85 13.66 2.91
CA TYR A 408 -8.22 13.70 2.38
C TYR A 408 -8.68 12.29 1.97
N LYS A 409 -9.87 11.88 2.44
CA LYS A 409 -10.51 10.57 2.16
C LYS A 409 -9.64 9.33 2.49
N GLY A 410 -8.54 9.50 3.24
CA GLY A 410 -7.56 8.44 3.48
C GLY A 410 -6.73 8.06 2.25
N MET A 411 -6.62 8.92 1.22
CA MET A 411 -5.99 8.56 -0.06
C MET A 411 -5.37 9.72 -0.87
N MET A 412 -5.50 10.98 -0.45
CA MET A 412 -4.88 12.15 -1.10
C MET A 412 -4.29 13.08 -0.01
N LEU A 413 -3.28 13.88 -0.35
CA LEU A 413 -2.69 14.85 0.56
C LEU A 413 -3.26 16.26 0.32
N GLU A 414 -3.46 17.02 1.39
CA GLU A 414 -3.82 18.44 1.32
C GLU A 414 -2.80 19.27 0.54
N GLY A 415 -3.28 20.09 -0.39
CA GLY A 415 -2.44 20.98 -1.20
C GLY A 415 -1.58 20.31 -2.26
N VAL A 416 -1.64 18.97 -2.40
CA VAL A 416 -0.84 18.22 -3.37
C VAL A 416 -1.71 17.82 -4.57
N PRO A 417 -1.56 18.44 -5.75
CA PRO A 417 -2.45 18.20 -6.88
C PRO A 417 -2.18 16.86 -7.57
N ASN A 418 -3.22 16.22 -8.09
CA ASN A 418 -3.15 14.98 -8.86
C ASN A 418 -2.34 13.84 -8.18
N PHE A 419 -2.22 13.86 -6.85
CA PHE A 419 -1.50 12.85 -6.08
C PHE A 419 -2.46 11.99 -5.27
N VAL A 420 -2.43 10.69 -5.53
CA VAL A 420 -3.19 9.67 -4.80
C VAL A 420 -2.22 8.69 -4.17
N PHE A 421 -2.57 8.11 -3.03
CA PHE A 421 -1.78 7.04 -2.42
C PHE A 421 -2.62 5.93 -1.82
N ALA A 422 -2.01 4.74 -1.76
CA ALA A 422 -2.63 3.51 -1.28
C ALA A 422 -2.15 3.19 0.15
N PHE A 423 -3.02 3.43 1.13
CA PHE A 423 -2.77 3.07 2.52
C PHE A 423 -3.91 2.20 3.06
N GLY A 424 -3.60 0.97 3.45
CA GLY A 424 -4.60 -0.01 3.88
C GLY A 424 -5.06 0.12 5.33
N TYR A 425 -5.98 -0.76 5.74
CA TYR A 425 -6.47 -0.78 7.11
C TYR A 425 -5.44 -1.40 8.08
N ILE A 426 -5.45 -0.90 9.31
CA ILE A 426 -4.72 -1.50 10.44
C ILE A 426 -5.42 -2.75 11.00
N ASN A 427 -6.76 -2.72 10.98
CA ASN A 427 -7.68 -3.63 11.66
C ASN A 427 -8.51 -4.51 10.71
N ALA A 428 -8.20 -4.46 9.42
CA ALA A 428 -8.80 -5.27 8.37
C ALA A 428 -7.79 -5.47 7.23
N SER A 429 -8.13 -6.34 6.28
CA SER A 429 -7.23 -6.74 5.20
C SER A 429 -6.89 -5.57 4.27
N TRP A 430 -5.61 -5.44 3.92
CA TRP A 430 -5.06 -4.26 3.25
C TRP A 430 -5.74 -3.93 1.92
N THR A 431 -5.98 -4.95 1.08
CA THR A 431 -6.61 -4.83 -0.25
C THR A 431 -8.02 -4.27 -0.24
N LEU A 432 -8.78 -4.44 0.85
CA LEU A 432 -10.14 -3.90 0.97
C LEU A 432 -10.18 -2.37 0.85
N LYS A 433 -9.09 -1.69 1.20
CA LYS A 433 -8.93 -0.23 1.01
C LYS A 433 -8.33 0.10 -0.36
N VAL A 434 -7.39 -0.73 -0.85
CA VAL A 434 -6.78 -0.59 -2.18
C VAL A 434 -7.84 -0.66 -3.29
N ASP A 435 -8.75 -1.64 -3.25
CA ASP A 435 -9.88 -1.78 -4.19
C ASP A 435 -10.71 -0.48 -4.23
N LEU A 436 -11.05 0.08 -3.06
CA LEU A 436 -11.83 1.31 -2.94
C LEU A 436 -11.08 2.56 -3.44
N VAL A 437 -9.77 2.63 -3.21
CA VAL A 437 -8.89 3.70 -3.71
C VAL A 437 -8.84 3.66 -5.25
N ALA A 438 -8.65 2.47 -5.82
CA ALA A 438 -8.59 2.26 -7.26
C ALA A 438 -9.91 2.61 -7.96
N GLU A 439 -11.04 2.14 -7.43
CA GLU A 439 -12.38 2.48 -7.92
C GLU A 439 -12.66 3.99 -7.83
N HIS A 440 -12.27 4.64 -6.73
CA HIS A 440 -12.48 6.08 -6.56
C HIS A 440 -11.61 6.89 -7.53
N LEU A 441 -10.35 6.50 -7.73
CA LEU A 441 -9.45 7.09 -8.72
C LEU A 441 -10.03 6.94 -10.14
N GLY A 442 -10.48 5.76 -10.54
CA GLY A 442 -11.12 5.56 -11.84
C GLY A 442 -12.38 6.43 -12.03
N ARG A 443 -13.17 6.64 -10.98
CA ARG A 443 -14.32 7.57 -11.01
C ARG A 443 -13.90 9.04 -11.07
N LEU A 444 -12.79 9.41 -10.44
CA LEU A 444 -12.23 10.75 -10.43
C LEU A 444 -11.68 11.12 -11.81
N LEU A 445 -10.91 10.22 -12.44
CA LEU A 445 -10.40 10.35 -13.80
C LEU A 445 -11.55 10.55 -14.80
N ARG A 446 -12.59 9.71 -14.76
CA ARG A 446 -13.80 9.89 -15.58
C ARG A 446 -14.55 11.20 -15.31
N HIS A 447 -14.38 11.82 -14.14
CA HIS A 447 -14.98 13.12 -13.85
C HIS A 447 -14.17 14.26 -14.47
N LEU A 448 -12.83 14.19 -14.45
CA LEU A 448 -11.95 15.11 -15.17
C LEU A 448 -12.30 15.13 -16.65
N ASP A 449 -12.29 13.95 -17.30
CA ASP A 449 -12.51 13.82 -18.75
C ASP A 449 -13.85 14.43 -19.19
N ARG A 450 -14.93 14.13 -18.46
CA ARG A 450 -16.30 14.61 -18.78
C ARG A 450 -16.51 16.10 -18.53
N ARG A 451 -15.61 16.77 -17.82
CA ARG A 451 -15.74 18.19 -17.45
C ARG A 451 -14.62 19.08 -17.99
N GLY A 452 -13.64 18.51 -18.71
CA GLY A 452 -12.51 19.25 -19.25
C GLY A 452 -11.43 19.64 -18.22
N TYR A 453 -11.57 19.20 -16.96
CA TYR A 453 -10.58 19.47 -15.93
C TYR A 453 -9.31 18.64 -16.14
N ARG A 454 -8.16 19.16 -15.70
CA ARG A 454 -6.88 18.43 -15.69
C ARG A 454 -6.31 18.24 -14.28
N ILE A 455 -6.77 19.03 -13.32
CA ILE A 455 -6.23 19.07 -11.96
C ILE A 455 -7.35 18.75 -10.97
N PHE A 456 -7.06 17.88 -9.98
CA PHE A 456 -7.78 17.81 -8.72
C PHE A 456 -6.81 18.09 -7.55
N VAL A 457 -7.24 18.88 -6.57
CA VAL A 457 -6.42 19.15 -5.37
C VAL A 457 -7.29 19.27 -4.11
N PRO A 458 -7.01 18.48 -3.05
CA PRO A 458 -7.69 18.63 -1.78
C PRO A 458 -7.26 19.91 -1.06
N GLY A 459 -8.20 20.61 -0.47
CA GLY A 459 -7.98 21.86 0.25
C GLY A 459 -9.09 22.87 -0.02
N ARG A 460 -9.27 23.81 0.89
CA ARG A 460 -10.20 24.93 0.68
C ARG A 460 -9.74 25.82 -0.48
N PRO A 461 -10.64 26.54 -1.15
CA PRO A 461 -10.27 27.73 -1.92
C PRO A 461 -9.48 28.68 -1.03
N ALA A 462 -8.49 29.37 -1.61
CA ALA A 462 -7.96 30.56 -0.96
C ALA A 462 -9.12 31.54 -0.75
N ALA A 463 -9.16 32.22 0.40
CA ALA A 463 -10.10 33.32 0.57
C ALA A 463 -9.82 34.38 -0.51
N PRO A 464 -10.84 34.97 -1.16
CA PRO A 464 -10.60 36.05 -2.11
C PRO A 464 -9.91 37.20 -1.38
N ALA A 465 -8.77 37.66 -1.93
CA ALA A 465 -8.04 38.79 -1.39
C ALA A 465 -8.96 40.02 -1.40
N GLY A 466 -9.36 40.49 -0.21
CA GLY A 466 -10.29 41.61 -0.03
C GLY A 466 -11.44 41.37 0.97
N ALA A 467 -11.79 40.12 1.27
CA ALA A 467 -12.86 39.80 2.24
C ALA A 467 -12.35 39.77 3.70
N GLY A 468 -11.80 40.89 4.20
CA GLY A 468 -11.15 40.90 5.51
C GLY A 468 -10.64 42.26 6.02
N ALA A 469 -11.48 43.29 6.01
CA ALA A 469 -11.23 44.54 6.74
C ALA A 469 -12.53 45.06 7.37
N GLY A 470 -12.91 44.47 8.52
CA GLY A 470 -13.80 45.16 9.46
C GLY A 470 -13.04 46.37 10.07
N PRO A 471 -13.73 47.44 10.47
CA PRO A 471 -13.09 48.69 10.84
C PRO A 471 -12.56 48.68 12.28
N ASP A 472 -11.53 47.88 12.55
CA ASP A 472 -10.69 47.97 13.75
C ASP A 472 -9.23 47.70 13.37
N GLY A 473 -8.43 48.77 13.31
CA GLY A 473 -7.06 48.71 12.80
C GLY A 473 -6.02 48.36 13.86
N ALA A 474 -5.15 47.39 13.55
CA ALA A 474 -3.86 47.24 14.21
C ALA A 474 -2.79 46.86 13.17
N SER A 475 -1.76 47.70 13.05
CA SER A 475 -0.69 47.61 12.05
C SER A 475 0.16 46.35 12.18
N LEU A 476 0.30 45.59 11.08
CA LEU A 476 1.50 44.82 10.77
C LEU A 476 1.87 45.01 9.28
N ALA A 477 2.66 46.06 9.03
CA ALA A 477 3.24 46.31 7.72
C ALA A 477 4.55 45.52 7.56
N ASP A 478 4.45 44.24 7.19
CA ASP A 478 5.47 43.56 6.39
C ASP A 478 4.91 42.28 5.75
N GLY A 479 5.01 42.13 4.42
CA GLY A 479 4.50 40.94 3.70
C GLY A 479 3.77 41.18 2.37
N ALA A 480 3.54 42.43 1.95
CA ALA A 480 2.83 42.78 0.72
C ALA A 480 3.69 42.66 -0.56
N ALA A 481 4.21 41.46 -0.86
CA ALA A 481 5.01 41.20 -2.08
C ALA A 481 4.94 39.75 -2.64
N ARG A 482 3.98 38.91 -2.19
CA ARG A 482 3.92 37.48 -2.59
C ARG A 482 2.60 36.97 -3.17
N ALA A 483 1.61 37.84 -3.39
CA ALA A 483 0.29 37.46 -3.90
C ALA A 483 0.01 38.06 -5.29
N ALA A 484 0.63 37.50 -6.33
CA ALA A 484 0.37 37.86 -7.74
C ALA A 484 0.42 36.68 -8.73
N ASN A 485 0.77 35.46 -8.28
CA ASN A 485 0.84 34.27 -9.13
C ASN A 485 -0.34 33.34 -8.85
N GLY A 486 -1.02 32.87 -9.91
CA GLY A 486 -2.08 31.84 -9.85
C GLY A 486 -1.60 30.42 -9.49
N ALA A 487 -0.49 30.31 -8.77
CA ALA A 487 0.04 29.04 -8.27
C ALA A 487 -0.91 28.45 -7.22
N ILE A 488 -0.89 27.11 -7.08
CA ILE A 488 -1.57 26.44 -5.97
C ILE A 488 -0.63 26.55 -4.76
N PRO A 489 -0.91 27.37 -3.73
CA PRO A 489 -0.01 27.48 -2.59
C PRO A 489 0.07 26.13 -1.86
N ALA A 490 1.27 25.67 -1.53
CA ALA A 490 1.41 24.59 -0.56
C ALA A 490 0.85 25.10 0.78
N GLY A 491 -0.21 24.44 1.29
CA GLY A 491 -1.13 25.04 2.28
C GLY A 491 -0.44 25.78 3.43
N SER A 492 -0.86 27.04 3.65
CA SER A 492 -0.30 27.93 4.68
C SER A 492 -0.49 27.37 6.09
N ALA A 493 0.41 27.76 7.00
CA ALA A 493 0.68 27.05 8.25
C ALA A 493 -0.23 27.43 9.44
N ASP A 494 -1.25 28.25 9.23
CA ASP A 494 -2.02 28.85 10.33
C ASP A 494 -3.20 27.98 10.74
N GLY A 495 -2.94 27.15 11.75
CA GLY A 495 -3.90 26.18 12.27
C GLY A 495 -3.25 25.15 13.18
N ALA A 496 -2.63 25.60 14.27
CA ALA A 496 -2.10 24.75 15.33
C ALA A 496 -3.23 24.08 16.15
N ALA A 497 -4.02 23.22 15.50
CA ALA A 497 -5.03 22.38 16.13
C ALA A 497 -4.54 20.93 16.21
N SER A 498 -4.82 20.28 17.35
CA SER A 498 -4.41 18.93 17.70
C SER A 498 -4.78 17.88 16.63
N GLY A 499 -3.80 17.48 15.82
CA GLY A 499 -3.93 16.44 14.81
C GLY A 499 -3.23 15.17 15.26
N SER A 500 -3.98 14.08 15.42
CA SER A 500 -3.42 12.75 15.69
C SER A 500 -2.76 12.16 14.43
N SER A 501 -1.85 11.20 14.63
CA SER A 501 -1.23 10.43 13.54
C SER A 501 -2.30 9.70 12.70
N LEU A 502 -2.04 9.54 11.40
CA LEU A 502 -2.85 8.71 10.49
C LEU A 502 -3.06 7.29 11.03
N LEU A 503 -2.06 6.75 11.74
CA LEU A 503 -2.10 5.46 12.38
C LEU A 503 -2.52 5.61 13.85
N GLY A 504 -3.81 5.47 14.13
CA GLY A 504 -4.36 5.43 15.48
C GLY A 504 -4.08 4.12 16.24
N LEU A 505 -2.82 3.67 16.25
CA LEU A 505 -2.32 2.51 17.00
C LEU A 505 -1.26 2.94 18.00
N ASN A 506 -1.31 2.40 19.22
CA ASN A 506 -0.30 2.61 20.26
C ASN A 506 0.82 1.55 20.16
N ALA A 507 1.27 1.27 18.93
CA ALA A 507 2.32 0.28 18.67
C ALA A 507 3.69 0.95 18.59
N GLY A 508 4.72 0.35 19.20
CA GLY A 508 6.05 0.96 19.33
C GLY A 508 6.69 1.39 18.00
N TYR A 509 6.48 0.63 16.92
CA TYR A 509 6.98 1.00 15.59
C TYR A 509 6.24 2.19 14.95
N VAL A 510 4.96 2.39 15.29
CA VAL A 510 4.19 3.56 14.84
C VAL A 510 4.62 4.80 15.60
N LEU A 511 4.79 4.69 16.92
CA LEU A 511 5.19 5.80 17.78
C LEU A 511 6.63 6.27 17.48
N ARG A 512 7.56 5.34 17.23
CA ARG A 512 8.96 5.65 16.85
C ARG A 512 9.08 6.53 15.60
N ASP A 513 8.21 6.31 14.61
CA ASP A 513 8.25 6.96 13.30
C ASP A 513 7.01 7.85 13.06
N ALA A 514 6.31 8.27 14.13
CA ALA A 514 5.09 9.07 14.03
C ALA A 514 5.33 10.43 13.33
N GLY A 515 6.56 10.96 13.41
CA GLY A 515 7.01 12.16 12.73
C GLY A 515 7.18 12.03 11.21
N GLU A 516 7.09 10.82 10.64
CA GLU A 516 7.10 10.56 9.18
C GLU A 516 5.70 10.51 8.56
N LEU A 517 4.65 10.42 9.40
CA LEU A 517 3.29 10.16 8.95
C LEU A 517 2.50 11.48 8.77
N PRO A 518 1.66 11.59 7.72
CA PRO A 518 0.77 12.73 7.56
C PRO A 518 -0.30 12.76 8.66
N ARG A 519 -0.89 13.93 8.89
CA ARG A 519 -1.90 14.16 9.92
C ARG A 519 -3.28 13.73 9.43
N GLN A 520 -4.19 13.47 10.36
CA GLN A 520 -5.63 13.45 10.07
C GLN A 520 -6.32 14.69 10.63
N GLY A 521 -7.40 15.11 9.97
CA GLY A 521 -8.32 16.11 10.49
C GLY A 521 -9.29 15.54 11.53
N ASP A 522 -10.06 16.43 12.12
CA ASP A 522 -11.10 16.20 13.13
C ASP A 522 -12.42 15.67 12.52
N ARG A 523 -12.78 16.17 11.33
CA ARG A 523 -14.03 15.88 10.62
C ARG A 523 -13.83 15.13 9.29
N PRO A 524 -14.84 14.40 8.78
CA PRO A 524 -14.86 13.98 7.38
C PRO A 524 -14.81 15.19 6.42
N PRO A 525 -14.19 15.05 5.23
CA PRO A 525 -13.46 13.89 4.70
C PRO A 525 -11.99 13.78 5.16
N TRP A 526 -11.53 14.69 6.02
CA TRP A 526 -10.13 14.80 6.48
C TRP A 526 -9.75 13.84 7.62
N ARG A 527 -10.75 13.30 8.32
CA ARG A 527 -10.57 12.25 9.33
C ARG A 527 -10.60 10.88 8.67
N THR A 528 -9.46 10.19 8.65
CA THR A 528 -9.35 8.83 8.11
C THR A 528 -10.14 7.85 8.98
N ARG A 529 -10.90 6.95 8.35
CA ARG A 529 -11.70 5.93 9.04
C ARG A 529 -11.08 4.57 8.82
N MET A 530 -10.68 3.91 9.90
CA MET A 530 -10.25 2.50 9.86
C MET A 530 -11.47 1.59 9.92
N SER A 531 -12.34 1.68 8.91
CA SER A 531 -13.61 0.94 8.83
C SER A 531 -14.08 0.77 7.39
N TYR A 532 -13.96 -0.46 6.89
CA TYR A 532 -14.29 -0.81 5.51
C TYR A 532 -15.71 -0.40 5.10
N LEU A 533 -16.73 -0.65 5.94
CA LEU A 533 -18.11 -0.31 5.62
C LEU A 533 -18.34 1.21 5.45
N ALA A 534 -17.65 2.02 6.26
CA ALA A 534 -17.75 3.48 6.16
C ALA A 534 -17.08 4.00 4.87
N ASP A 535 -15.96 3.37 4.49
CA ASP A 535 -15.20 3.73 3.29
C ASP A 535 -15.84 3.19 2.01
N VAL A 536 -16.56 2.06 2.03
CA VAL A 536 -17.44 1.63 0.93
C VAL A 536 -18.48 2.72 0.64
N ARG A 537 -19.12 3.27 1.68
CA ARG A 537 -20.07 4.38 1.50
C ARG A 537 -19.39 5.67 1.00
N ALA A 538 -18.17 5.98 1.44
CA ALA A 538 -17.47 7.22 1.09
C ALA A 538 -16.76 7.20 -0.28
N LEU A 539 -16.16 6.07 -0.65
CA LEU A 539 -15.30 5.92 -1.84
C LEU A 539 -16.02 5.26 -3.01
N ARG A 540 -16.61 4.07 -2.80
CA ARG A 540 -17.31 3.32 -3.87
C ARG A 540 -18.60 4.02 -4.29
N PHE A 541 -19.44 4.40 -3.33
CA PHE A 541 -20.75 5.03 -3.61
C PHE A 541 -20.79 6.55 -3.41
N GLY A 542 -19.89 7.13 -2.62
CA GLY A 542 -19.87 8.57 -2.33
C GLY A 542 -19.52 9.43 -3.55
N ARG A 543 -19.75 10.75 -3.46
CA ARG A 543 -19.41 11.69 -4.54
C ARG A 543 -17.88 11.82 -4.68
N VAL A 544 -17.42 11.95 -5.93
CA VAL A 544 -16.02 12.33 -6.20
C VAL A 544 -15.78 13.78 -5.81
N THR A 545 -16.71 14.68 -6.14
CA THR A 545 -16.73 16.10 -5.77
C THR A 545 -17.07 16.35 -4.29
N GLY A 546 -16.64 17.51 -3.78
CA GLY A 546 -16.98 18.03 -2.45
C GLY A 546 -16.40 19.43 -2.23
N PRO A 547 -16.83 20.17 -1.19
CA PRO A 547 -16.41 21.57 -0.97
C PRO A 547 -14.92 21.73 -0.66
N ASP A 548 -14.29 20.68 -0.14
CA ASP A 548 -12.87 20.62 0.21
C ASP A 548 -12.00 19.95 -0.89
N LEU A 549 -12.51 19.79 -2.12
CA LEU A 549 -11.78 19.23 -3.25
C LEU A 549 -12.01 20.08 -4.50
N ARG A 550 -10.98 20.79 -4.93
CA ARG A 550 -11.01 21.67 -6.11
C ARG A 550 -10.71 20.87 -7.37
N PHE A 551 -11.35 21.28 -8.46
CA PHE A 551 -11.07 20.81 -9.82
C PHE A 551 -10.75 22.02 -10.68
N LEU A 552 -9.68 21.95 -11.47
CA LEU A 552 -9.20 23.07 -12.27
C LEU A 552 -8.82 22.60 -13.69
N SER A 553 -9.04 23.49 -14.63
CA SER A 553 -8.60 23.44 -16.02
C SER A 553 -7.23 24.14 -16.13
N PRO A 554 -6.38 23.83 -17.13
CA PRO A 554 -5.08 24.50 -17.28
C PRO A 554 -5.19 26.03 -17.41
N ALA A 555 -6.24 26.52 -18.07
CA ALA A 555 -6.50 27.96 -18.22
C ALA A 555 -6.83 28.66 -16.88
N GLU A 556 -7.41 27.94 -15.91
CA GLU A 556 -7.75 28.47 -14.57
C GLU A 556 -6.54 28.48 -13.63
N THR A 557 -5.38 27.98 -14.08
CA THR A 557 -4.10 27.95 -13.34
C THR A 557 -2.96 28.67 -14.07
N ALA A 558 -3.21 29.23 -15.24
CA ALA A 558 -2.30 30.17 -15.85
C ALA A 558 -2.28 31.46 -15.00
N PRO A 559 -1.10 32.01 -14.65
CA PRO A 559 -1.05 33.36 -14.12
C PRO A 559 -1.66 34.30 -15.17
N GLU A 560 -2.53 35.22 -14.72
CA GLU A 560 -3.12 36.23 -15.58
C GLU A 560 -1.98 36.95 -16.31
N ALA A 561 -1.94 36.81 -17.64
CA ALA A 561 -0.91 37.48 -18.43
C ALA A 561 -1.09 38.97 -18.21
N VAL A 562 -0.15 39.59 -17.50
CA VAL A 562 -0.20 41.01 -17.13
C VAL A 562 -0.38 41.80 -18.42
N THR A 563 -1.61 42.28 -18.66
CA THR A 563 -1.97 43.20 -19.75
C THR A 563 -1.50 44.62 -19.44
N GLY A 564 -0.30 44.71 -18.85
CA GLY A 564 0.52 45.90 -18.80
C GLY A 564 1.05 46.15 -20.21
N GLN A 565 0.30 46.94 -20.96
CA GLN A 565 0.78 47.62 -22.16
C GLN A 565 2.19 48.18 -21.87
N PRO A 566 3.21 47.89 -22.70
CA PRO A 566 4.58 48.27 -22.36
C PRO A 566 4.66 49.80 -22.29
N ALA A 567 4.85 50.31 -21.07
CA ALA A 567 5.18 51.70 -20.86
C ALA A 567 6.48 51.98 -21.64
N ARG A 568 6.39 52.84 -22.65
CA ARG A 568 7.56 53.26 -23.42
C ARG A 568 8.54 53.89 -22.44
N ALA A 569 9.71 53.28 -22.28
CA ALA A 569 10.82 53.94 -21.64
C ALA A 569 11.21 55.13 -22.51
N ASP A 570 11.06 56.36 -21.99
CA ASP A 570 11.53 57.58 -22.64
C ASP A 570 13.07 57.59 -22.67
N VAL A 571 13.62 56.94 -23.70
CA VAL A 571 15.03 57.10 -24.06
C VAL A 571 15.17 58.51 -24.64
N ARG A 572 15.57 59.47 -23.80
CA ARG A 572 16.05 60.77 -24.26
C ARG A 572 17.27 60.55 -25.16
N PRO A 573 17.24 60.93 -26.46
CA PRO A 573 18.42 60.83 -27.29
C PRO A 573 19.42 61.92 -26.87
N VAL A 574 20.67 61.51 -26.60
CA VAL A 574 21.79 62.44 -26.49
C VAL A 574 22.10 62.97 -27.89
N VAL A 575 22.10 64.29 -28.04
CA VAL A 575 22.38 64.99 -29.30
C VAL A 575 23.87 65.33 -29.39
N PRO A 576 24.60 64.87 -30.42
CA PRO A 576 25.80 65.54 -30.91
C PRO A 576 25.40 66.66 -31.88
N GLU A 577 26.10 67.79 -31.83
CA GLU A 577 25.82 68.95 -32.69
C GLU A 577 26.02 68.67 -34.20
N PRO A 578 25.26 69.35 -35.09
CA PRO A 578 25.43 69.22 -36.53
C PRO A 578 26.56 70.10 -37.08
N ARG A 579 27.28 69.60 -38.10
CA ARG A 579 27.91 70.44 -39.12
C ARG A 579 27.14 70.34 -40.45
N ALA A 580 27.14 71.44 -41.19
CA ALA A 580 26.18 71.72 -42.27
C ALA A 580 26.35 70.86 -43.54
N GLY A 581 25.27 70.71 -44.32
CA GLY A 581 25.29 69.92 -45.58
C GLY A 581 23.98 69.87 -46.39
N THR A 582 23.40 71.02 -46.73
CA THR A 582 22.57 71.30 -47.94
C THR A 582 21.71 70.21 -48.64
N SER A 583 20.40 70.45 -48.63
CA SER A 583 19.50 70.55 -49.83
C SER A 583 18.59 69.39 -50.33
N SER A 584 17.47 69.84 -50.91
CA SER A 584 16.52 69.19 -51.85
C SER A 584 15.53 68.10 -51.39
N SER A 585 14.25 68.52 -51.38
CA SER A 585 13.02 67.74 -51.65
C SER A 585 12.92 67.36 -53.17
N PRO A 586 11.88 66.69 -53.76
CA PRO A 586 10.53 66.36 -53.23
C PRO A 586 9.81 65.05 -53.70
N ARG A 587 8.63 64.79 -53.08
CA ARG A 587 7.33 64.26 -53.63
C ARG A 587 7.16 62.84 -54.24
N GLY A 588 5.97 62.27 -53.94
CA GLY A 588 5.28 61.15 -54.63
C GLY A 588 5.01 59.94 -53.72
N GLY A 589 3.81 59.37 -53.53
CA GLY A 589 2.46 59.66 -54.05
C GLY A 589 1.92 58.57 -54.99
N VAL A 590 0.95 57.75 -54.53
CA VAL A 590 -0.14 57.07 -55.30
C VAL A 590 -0.96 56.12 -54.39
N ARG A 591 -2.20 55.81 -54.79
CA ARG A 591 -3.29 55.21 -54.01
C ARG A 591 -4.12 54.26 -54.90
N ALA A 592 -4.43 53.04 -54.46
CA ALA A 592 -5.48 52.14 -54.97
C ALA A 592 -5.43 50.80 -54.20
N GLN A 593 -6.44 49.93 -54.11
CA GLN A 593 -7.91 50.00 -53.98
C GLN A 593 -8.37 48.50 -53.90
N VAL A 594 -9.47 48.21 -53.19
CA VAL A 594 -10.08 46.86 -53.09
C VAL A 594 -11.02 46.62 -54.30
N PRO A 595 -11.50 45.38 -54.57
CA PRO A 595 -12.89 45.08 -54.18
C PRO A 595 -13.19 43.62 -53.73
N GLU A 596 -14.47 43.35 -53.48
CA GLU A 596 -15.10 42.32 -52.62
C GLU A 596 -16.06 41.37 -53.43
N GLN A 597 -16.78 40.46 -52.74
CA GLN A 597 -18.03 39.72 -53.10
C GLN A 597 -17.88 38.21 -53.48
N ALA A 598 -18.82 37.27 -53.23
CA ALA A 598 -20.05 37.20 -52.38
C ALA A 598 -20.53 35.72 -52.15
N ARG A 599 -21.65 35.49 -51.41
CA ARG A 599 -22.36 34.18 -51.17
C ARG A 599 -23.75 34.14 -51.87
N PRO A 600 -24.45 32.98 -52.03
CA PRO A 600 -25.47 32.41 -51.07
C PRO A 600 -25.44 30.83 -50.99
N GLY A 601 -26.37 30.03 -50.40
CA GLY A 601 -27.48 30.22 -49.44
C GLY A 601 -28.55 29.07 -49.41
N GLU A 602 -29.11 28.72 -48.22
CA GLU A 602 -30.41 28.02 -47.92
C GLU A 602 -30.68 26.53 -48.35
N ALA A 603 -31.58 25.69 -47.75
CA ALA A 603 -32.22 25.59 -46.39
C ALA A 603 -33.09 24.27 -46.19
N ARG A 604 -33.54 23.97 -44.93
CA ARG A 604 -34.66 23.06 -44.47
C ARG A 604 -34.46 21.51 -44.57
N GLN A 605 -35.11 20.59 -43.80
CA GLN A 605 -36.16 20.62 -42.75
C GLN A 605 -36.16 19.34 -41.83
N GLU A 606 -36.72 19.40 -40.62
CA GLU A 606 -37.09 18.29 -39.68
C GLU A 606 -38.61 17.92 -39.83
N PRO A 607 -39.30 16.98 -39.08
CA PRO A 607 -39.05 16.40 -37.74
C PRO A 607 -39.56 14.95 -37.39
N ALA A 608 -39.54 14.62 -36.07
CA ALA A 608 -40.43 13.69 -35.30
C ALA A 608 -40.17 12.15 -35.33
N VAL A 609 -40.46 11.30 -34.32
CA VAL A 609 -40.60 11.28 -32.82
C VAL A 609 -41.25 9.91 -32.43
N VAL A 610 -41.16 9.45 -31.16
CA VAL A 610 -41.72 8.19 -30.56
C VAL A 610 -40.95 6.88 -30.87
N ALA A 611 -41.08 5.80 -30.09
CA ALA A 611 -40.49 5.51 -28.76
C ALA A 611 -40.88 4.08 -28.27
N VAL A 612 -40.21 3.61 -27.20
CA VAL A 612 -40.62 2.52 -26.26
C VAL A 612 -40.38 1.03 -26.64
N ASP A 613 -39.72 0.37 -25.67
CA ASP A 613 -39.61 -1.05 -25.27
C ASP A 613 -38.94 -2.22 -26.06
N ARG A 614 -38.45 -3.14 -25.21
CA ARG A 614 -37.94 -4.50 -25.41
C ARG A 614 -39.13 -5.51 -25.43
N PRO A 615 -38.97 -6.87 -25.42
CA PRO A 615 -37.76 -7.72 -25.42
C PRO A 615 -37.83 -8.90 -26.44
N GLY A 616 -36.90 -9.86 -26.33
CA GLY A 616 -37.04 -11.16 -27.00
C GLY A 616 -35.73 -11.93 -27.04
N ALA A 617 -35.70 -13.14 -26.49
CA ALA A 617 -34.60 -14.08 -26.65
C ALA A 617 -35.05 -15.20 -27.59
N ASP A 618 -34.15 -15.71 -28.43
CA ASP A 618 -34.20 -17.08 -28.93
C ASP A 618 -32.89 -17.44 -29.65
N ALA A 619 -32.34 -18.61 -29.34
CA ALA A 619 -31.45 -19.39 -30.21
C ALA A 619 -31.30 -20.80 -29.62
N ALA A 620 -31.86 -21.80 -30.31
CA ALA A 620 -31.96 -23.16 -29.83
C ALA A 620 -30.70 -24.02 -30.06
N THR A 621 -30.67 -25.14 -29.35
CA THR A 621 -29.70 -26.23 -29.41
C THR A 621 -29.61 -26.91 -30.78
N VAL A 622 -28.40 -26.98 -31.36
CA VAL A 622 -27.91 -28.08 -32.21
C VAL A 622 -26.43 -28.27 -31.85
N GLY A 623 -25.85 -29.45 -31.63
CA GLY A 623 -26.33 -30.80 -31.94
C GLY A 623 -25.27 -31.54 -32.76
N GLY A 624 -24.10 -31.82 -32.18
CA GLY A 624 -22.98 -32.42 -32.91
C GLY A 624 -22.04 -33.21 -32.00
N ARG A 625 -22.27 -34.53 -31.90
CA ARG A 625 -21.28 -35.48 -31.37
C ARG A 625 -20.31 -35.86 -32.49
N VAL A 626 -19.02 -35.85 -32.20
CA VAL A 626 -18.07 -36.79 -32.81
C VAL A 626 -17.37 -37.52 -31.67
N ARG A 627 -17.32 -38.85 -31.78
CA ARG A 627 -16.73 -39.76 -30.80
C ARG A 627 -15.41 -40.27 -31.38
N GLY A 628 -14.36 -40.31 -30.57
CA GLY A 628 -13.10 -40.94 -30.90
C GLY A 628 -12.54 -41.57 -29.64
N ASP A 629 -12.69 -42.89 -29.52
CA ASP A 629 -11.98 -43.71 -28.54
C ASP A 629 -10.47 -43.79 -28.97
N ILE A 630 -9.48 -44.33 -28.26
CA ILE A 630 -9.44 -45.51 -27.37
C ILE A 630 -8.14 -45.53 -26.51
N HIS A 631 -8.15 -46.32 -25.42
CA HIS A 631 -7.00 -46.99 -24.74
C HIS A 631 -5.89 -46.15 -24.03
N HIS A 632 -5.20 -46.62 -22.97
CA HIS A 632 -5.30 -47.84 -22.13
C HIS A 632 -4.72 -47.55 -20.70
N GLU A 633 -5.20 -48.33 -19.70
CA GLU A 633 -4.51 -48.84 -18.48
C GLU A 633 -3.59 -48.02 -17.55
N HIS A 634 -3.84 -48.13 -16.24
CA HIS A 634 -2.95 -48.81 -15.26
C HIS A 634 -3.71 -49.10 -13.92
N PRO A 635 -3.17 -49.93 -12.99
CA PRO A 635 -4.00 -50.95 -12.32
C PRO A 635 -4.49 -50.65 -10.90
N VAL A 636 -5.43 -51.48 -10.45
CA VAL A 636 -5.87 -51.64 -9.06
C VAL A 636 -4.95 -52.64 -8.34
N VAL A 637 -4.54 -52.33 -7.11
CA VAL A 637 -4.12 -53.33 -6.11
C VAL A 637 -4.84 -53.04 -4.80
N GLU A 638 -5.32 -54.11 -4.16
CA GLU A 638 -6.21 -54.07 -3.00
C GLU A 638 -5.50 -53.68 -1.69
N ALA A 639 -6.24 -53.02 -0.79
CA ALA A 639 -5.95 -53.03 0.64
C ALA A 639 -7.20 -53.53 1.39
N ARG A 640 -7.05 -54.61 2.16
CA ARG A 640 -8.15 -55.34 2.78
C ARG A 640 -8.78 -54.58 3.94
N ARG A 641 -10.10 -54.74 4.12
CA ARG A 641 -10.81 -54.41 5.37
C ARG A 641 -10.28 -55.28 6.52
N ALA A 642 -10.04 -54.66 7.66
CA ALA A 642 -10.10 -55.29 8.98
C ALA A 642 -11.22 -54.61 9.78
N VAL A 643 -11.81 -55.36 10.71
CA VAL A 643 -13.07 -55.01 11.39
C VAL A 643 -12.82 -54.26 12.70
N GLU A 644 -13.82 -53.44 13.05
CA GLU A 644 -14.07 -52.69 14.30
C GLU A 644 -13.91 -53.52 15.60
N PRO A 645 -13.77 -52.89 16.79
CA PRO A 645 -14.93 -52.25 17.42
C PRO A 645 -14.70 -50.93 18.21
N ASP A 646 -15.78 -50.15 18.23
CA ASP A 646 -16.29 -49.25 19.28
C ASP A 646 -15.33 -48.45 20.17
N GLY A 647 -15.33 -47.13 19.93
CA GLY A 647 -14.81 -46.10 20.82
C GLY A 647 -15.57 -44.78 20.66
N VAL A 648 -16.80 -44.69 21.19
CA VAL A 648 -17.65 -43.50 21.08
C VAL A 648 -17.04 -42.32 21.88
N VAL A 649 -16.43 -41.37 21.18
CA VAL A 649 -16.07 -40.06 21.74
C VAL A 649 -16.84 -38.97 20.98
N GLN A 650 -17.87 -38.42 21.64
CA GLN A 650 -18.67 -37.33 21.07
C GLN A 650 -17.82 -36.04 20.96
N ALA A 651 -17.47 -35.66 19.74
CA ALA A 651 -16.97 -34.33 19.44
C ALA A 651 -18.08 -33.27 19.63
N ARG A 652 -18.23 -32.75 20.85
CA ARG A 652 -19.17 -31.65 21.14
C ARG A 652 -18.72 -30.34 20.51
N THR A 653 -19.22 -30.06 19.31
CA THR A 653 -19.22 -28.71 18.73
C THR A 653 -20.10 -27.78 19.59
N GLY A 654 -19.51 -26.81 20.28
CA GLY A 654 -20.22 -25.93 21.22
C GLY A 654 -19.77 -24.47 21.18
N MET A 655 -20.18 -23.74 20.13
CA MET A 655 -20.16 -22.26 20.11
C MET A 655 -21.59 -21.75 20.38
N GLY A 656 -22.05 -21.91 21.62
CA GLY A 656 -23.32 -21.38 22.08
C GLY A 656 -23.18 -19.93 22.56
N LEU A 657 -23.79 -18.99 21.84
CA LEU A 657 -24.05 -17.65 22.37
C LEU A 657 -25.10 -17.77 23.49
N PRO A 658 -24.89 -17.21 24.70
CA PRO A 658 -25.90 -17.24 25.74
C PRO A 658 -27.09 -16.35 25.35
N LEU A 659 -28.27 -16.97 25.25
CA LEU A 659 -29.54 -16.26 25.23
C LEU A 659 -29.76 -15.62 26.62
N VAL A 660 -30.02 -14.32 26.63
CA VAL A 660 -30.42 -13.58 27.85
C VAL A 660 -31.89 -13.91 28.13
N PRO A 661 -32.26 -14.42 29.32
CA PRO A 661 -33.65 -14.49 29.73
C PRO A 661 -34.16 -13.09 30.05
N GLY A 662 -35.32 -12.73 29.50
CA GLY A 662 -36.04 -11.52 29.93
C GLY A 662 -36.65 -11.72 31.33
N GLY A 663 -36.56 -10.70 32.17
CA GLY A 663 -37.21 -10.60 33.47
C GLY A 663 -37.41 -9.12 33.82
N GLU A 664 -38.56 -8.78 34.38
CA GLU A 664 -39.06 -7.40 34.47
C GLU A 664 -38.58 -6.61 35.69
N ALA A 665 -38.57 -5.28 35.52
CA ALA A 665 -38.93 -4.23 36.48
C ALA A 665 -38.26 -4.14 37.89
N ALA A 666 -37.37 -3.16 38.05
CA ALA A 666 -37.31 -2.18 39.16
C ALA A 666 -36.50 -0.97 38.64
N ARG A 667 -37.07 0.22 38.42
CA ARG A 667 -37.37 1.32 39.37
C ARG A 667 -36.15 1.99 40.03
N ASP A 668 -36.08 3.29 39.76
CA ASP A 668 -35.47 4.41 40.49
C ASP A 668 -33.95 4.68 40.38
N ILE A 669 -33.69 5.99 40.14
CA ILE A 669 -32.43 6.76 40.11
C ILE A 669 -31.58 6.65 38.82
#